data_AF-A0A8H3WNG6-F1
#
_entry.id   AF-A0A8H3WNG6-F1
#
_cell.length_a   1.000
_cell.length_b   1.000
_cell.length_c   1.000
_cell.angle_alpha   90.00
_cell.angle_beta   90.00
_cell.angle_gamma   90.00
#
_symmetry.space_group_name_H-M   'P 1'
#
loop_
_entity.id
_entity.type
_entity.pdbx_description
1 polymer ?
#
loop_
_entity_poly.entity_id
_entity_poly.type
_entity_poly.pdbx_seq_one_letter_code
_entity_poly.pdbx_strand_id
1 'polypeptide(L)'
;MNLSSIELSGSENALLASQEKSDRTTKSAPRSPRHVTFSQTRNWRQIVCDTLNISSQITDDDLEHLLEDRTLPTTPAPNVFSPQPAEPSYKTLHRIACKASRVRRDGPSLWVDEPFLVEIDDTKKDAHLSGKDGVSGHLDYMDKHEATFLIIKEYSCCGNAPALDMQDRSAPYSETLVLNSEQLCKALNHIQNRVIDGINSVSAFETRVEKRGLEPWLYCFQEDVVELAKSNNDKEVECFIAFVNTHKVEELNCIRETLSKGKVTKRLLPYLFVPYQVCILNDRRGCEFSRGVRLNSWPQFESSFRKKGAWKTGKSNKVRTTMKLSLFQWDFDGHFYQSIAQDATFDFDWNGDEPLDIIDFRLIPYNYAETTAQSMLRKRGQMIWSCRHSKFVSYSGYESSGGKWFIDSRFMIDCKTFQYTQPKAARQTPNAGVSNNLGPVEMKDEEPPRGDFVLLLPVTLMGFDIQEKEWKSLVMCRVREVDWDNEAFHCLVLPEDTKDVIKALVTHRVTQSKSSDLIRSKGSGLILLFHGPPGTGKTLTAESVAEHARKPLYRVTCGDIGTQPEAVEQYLKRVLGMAKLWNCVVLLDEAEVFLQERSLKDLQRNALVSVFLRVLEYYDGILILTSNRVGTLDEGFRSRIQLALEYPKLDRVSRCKIWENFIQRLNDDPTVSGELDIADLRNHLADLSKYELNGREIRNAINVARPLALSGGDKVDFQSLKKVMGVQGGFYRYIKDMNEGLDDDKMAREEGKR
;
A
#
# COMPACT_ATOMS: atom_id res chain seq x y z
N MET A 1 30.07 33.42 -2.06
CA MET A 1 31.50 33.57 -2.45
C MET A 1 31.87 32.33 -3.27
N ASN A 2 32.82 32.44 -4.19
CA ASN A 2 33.22 31.35 -5.09
C ASN A 2 34.23 30.39 -4.44
N LEU A 3 34.70 29.44 -5.27
CA LEU A 3 35.75 28.42 -5.13
C LEU A 3 35.15 27.02 -4.93
N SER A 4 35.27 26.00 -5.79
CA SER A 4 36.11 25.61 -6.96
C SER A 4 36.95 24.36 -6.65
N SER A 5 36.76 23.35 -7.49
CA SER A 5 37.55 22.15 -7.78
C SER A 5 38.90 21.94 -7.08
N ILE A 6 39.11 20.74 -6.53
CA ILE A 6 40.42 20.06 -6.42
C ILE A 6 40.24 18.60 -6.84
N GLU A 7 41.15 18.11 -7.68
CA GLU A 7 41.28 16.69 -8.06
C GLU A 7 42.19 15.94 -7.06
N LEU A 8 42.04 14.62 -6.94
CA LEU A 8 43.03 13.79 -6.26
C LEU A 8 43.34 12.50 -7.04
N SER A 9 44.61 12.37 -7.41
CA SER A 9 45.19 11.20 -8.07
C SER A 9 46.15 10.45 -7.14
N GLY A 10 46.06 9.12 -7.15
CA GLY A 10 47.27 8.28 -7.24
C GLY A 10 47.85 7.61 -5.99
N SER A 11 48.75 6.67 -6.31
CA SER A 11 49.68 5.91 -5.44
C SER A 11 49.14 4.74 -4.61
N GLU A 12 50.02 3.75 -4.44
CA GLU A 12 49.77 2.38 -3.98
C GLU A 12 50.65 2.01 -2.77
N ASN A 13 50.57 0.74 -2.36
CA ASN A 13 51.65 -0.10 -1.79
C ASN A 13 51.94 -0.13 -0.26
N ALA A 14 51.48 -1.25 0.32
CA ALA A 14 52.31 -2.34 0.89
C ALA A 14 52.75 -2.35 2.38
N LEU A 15 52.99 -3.60 2.84
CA LEU A 15 53.43 -4.17 4.15
C LEU A 15 52.28 -4.91 4.88
N LEU A 16 52.28 -6.24 5.09
CA LEU A 16 53.25 -7.17 5.74
C LEU A 16 53.50 -6.87 7.23
N ALA A 17 53.54 -7.83 8.16
CA ALA A 17 53.05 -9.22 8.21
C ALA A 17 53.18 -9.76 9.66
N SER A 18 52.39 -10.76 10.09
CA SER A 18 52.70 -11.59 11.26
C SER A 18 51.95 -12.94 11.30
N GLN A 19 52.66 -13.99 11.74
CA GLN A 19 52.15 -15.31 12.16
C GLN A 19 52.36 -15.40 13.71
N GLU A 20 51.71 -16.24 14.51
CA GLU A 20 51.82 -17.71 14.72
C GLU A 20 50.92 -18.08 15.93
N LYS A 21 50.55 -19.32 16.31
CA LYS A 21 50.53 -20.69 15.74
C LYS A 21 49.61 -21.55 16.65
N SER A 22 48.95 -22.58 16.12
CA SER A 22 48.67 -23.83 16.87
C SER A 22 48.41 -24.98 15.89
N ASP A 23 48.88 -26.20 16.22
CA ASP A 23 48.90 -27.36 15.32
C ASP A 23 48.89 -28.67 16.14
N ARG A 24 48.14 -29.69 15.67
CA ARG A 24 48.34 -31.13 15.96
C ARG A 24 47.37 -32.03 15.16
N THR A 25 47.83 -32.48 13.99
CA THR A 25 48.02 -33.91 13.58
C THR A 25 47.16 -34.99 14.28
N THR A 26 46.56 -36.01 13.62
CA THR A 26 46.76 -36.71 12.32
C THR A 26 45.37 -37.06 11.70
N LYS A 27 45.10 -37.94 10.69
CA LYS A 27 45.82 -39.04 9.98
C LYS A 27 45.22 -39.26 8.56
N SER A 28 45.53 -40.37 7.87
CA SER A 28 45.50 -40.45 6.39
C SER A 28 44.86 -41.69 5.73
N ALA A 29 44.09 -41.43 4.65
CA ALA A 29 44.05 -42.11 3.33
C ALA A 29 43.66 -43.63 3.22
N PRO A 30 43.35 -44.18 2.02
CA PRO A 30 43.29 -43.55 0.68
C PRO A 30 41.98 -43.78 -0.14
N ARG A 31 41.86 -43.06 -1.27
CA ARG A 31 41.06 -43.44 -2.46
C ARG A 31 41.83 -43.05 -3.74
N SER A 32 41.60 -43.79 -4.82
CA SER A 32 42.26 -43.65 -6.13
C SER A 32 41.37 -42.86 -7.14
N PRO A 33 41.72 -42.69 -8.42
CA PRO A 33 42.07 -41.36 -8.94
C PRO A 33 40.97 -40.71 -9.80
N ARG A 34 41.09 -39.40 -10.03
CA ARG A 34 40.36 -38.65 -11.07
C ARG A 34 41.27 -38.43 -12.30
N HIS A 35 40.66 -38.33 -13.48
CA HIS A 35 41.36 -38.02 -14.72
C HIS A 35 41.93 -36.58 -14.73
N VAL A 36 43.06 -36.40 -15.41
CA VAL A 36 43.67 -35.11 -15.71
C VAL A 36 43.22 -34.66 -17.10
N THR A 37 42.86 -33.38 -17.25
CA THR A 37 42.64 -32.72 -18.54
C THR A 37 43.86 -31.86 -18.89
N PHE A 38 44.48 -32.13 -20.04
CA PHE A 38 45.52 -31.26 -20.61
C PHE A 38 44.89 -30.07 -21.34
N SER A 39 45.48 -28.88 -21.19
CA SER A 39 45.28 -27.77 -22.11
C SER A 39 46.31 -27.84 -23.25
N GLN A 40 45.88 -27.58 -24.49
CA GLN A 40 46.77 -27.37 -25.63
C GLN A 40 46.67 -25.93 -26.12
N THR A 41 47.72 -25.13 -25.90
CA THR A 41 47.96 -23.91 -26.65
C THR A 41 48.41 -24.26 -28.07
N ARG A 42 47.71 -23.76 -29.09
CA ARG A 42 48.13 -23.91 -30.50
C ARG A 42 49.04 -22.75 -30.91
N ASN A 43 50.11 -23.06 -31.64
CA ASN A 43 51.00 -22.05 -32.22
C ASN A 43 50.36 -21.46 -33.49
N TRP A 44 50.03 -20.16 -33.45
CA TRP A 44 49.35 -19.47 -34.55
C TRP A 44 50.20 -19.37 -35.81
N ARG A 45 51.54 -19.23 -35.69
CA ARG A 45 52.45 -19.08 -36.84
C ARG A 45 52.38 -20.28 -37.77
N GLN A 46 52.31 -21.49 -37.19
CA GLN A 46 52.17 -22.75 -37.93
C GLN A 46 50.96 -22.70 -38.87
N ILE A 47 49.81 -22.28 -38.33
CA ILE A 47 48.53 -22.22 -39.06
C ILE A 47 48.60 -21.22 -40.22
N VAL A 48 49.26 -20.07 -40.05
CA VAL A 48 49.44 -19.08 -41.12
C VAL A 48 50.34 -19.63 -42.24
N CYS A 49 51.50 -20.21 -41.88
CA CYS A 49 52.40 -20.83 -42.86
C CYS A 49 51.73 -21.98 -43.62
N ASP A 50 51.00 -22.87 -42.92
CA ASP A 50 50.28 -23.99 -43.51
C ASP A 50 49.14 -23.51 -44.44
N THR A 51 48.41 -22.44 -44.07
CA THR A 51 47.29 -21.89 -44.86
C THR A 51 47.77 -21.17 -46.13
N LEU A 52 48.93 -20.52 -46.08
CA LEU A 52 49.55 -19.87 -47.24
C LEU A 52 50.44 -20.83 -48.06
N ASN A 53 50.70 -22.03 -47.54
CA ASN A 53 51.62 -23.04 -48.10
C ASN A 53 53.07 -22.54 -48.24
N ILE A 54 53.60 -21.92 -47.18
CA ILE A 54 54.92 -21.27 -47.11
C ILE A 54 55.79 -21.96 -46.05
N SER A 55 57.12 -22.01 -46.28
CA SER A 55 58.08 -22.58 -45.31
C SER A 55 57.99 -21.90 -43.94
N SER A 56 57.94 -22.70 -42.86
CA SER A 56 57.92 -22.21 -41.49
C SER A 56 59.25 -21.59 -41.01
N GLN A 57 60.24 -21.46 -41.90
CA GLN A 57 61.53 -20.78 -41.66
C GLN A 57 61.62 -19.39 -42.30
N ILE A 58 60.52 -18.88 -42.89
CA ILE A 58 60.42 -17.48 -43.32
C ILE A 58 60.58 -16.52 -42.13
N THR A 59 61.20 -15.37 -42.36
CA THR A 59 61.33 -14.27 -41.38
C THR A 59 59.98 -13.59 -41.15
N ASP A 60 59.89 -12.73 -40.14
CA ASP A 60 58.64 -12.02 -39.82
C ASP A 60 58.40 -10.89 -40.83
N ASP A 61 59.44 -10.11 -41.17
CA ASP A 61 59.42 -9.03 -42.17
C ASP A 61 58.98 -9.54 -43.57
N ASP A 62 59.52 -10.68 -44.04
CA ASP A 62 59.15 -11.27 -45.33
C ASP A 62 57.70 -11.81 -45.33
N LEU A 63 57.20 -12.27 -44.18
CA LEU A 63 55.82 -12.77 -44.03
C LEU A 63 54.80 -11.62 -44.03
N GLU A 64 55.15 -10.49 -43.40
CA GLU A 64 54.30 -9.30 -43.37
C GLU A 64 54.17 -8.67 -44.77
N HIS A 65 55.29 -8.54 -45.51
CA HIS A 65 55.28 -8.06 -46.89
C HIS A 65 54.39 -8.91 -47.83
N LEU A 66 54.32 -10.22 -47.62
CA LEU A 66 53.48 -11.14 -48.40
C LEU A 66 51.97 -11.07 -48.07
N LEU A 67 51.61 -10.43 -46.95
CA LEU A 67 50.21 -10.20 -46.55
C LEU A 67 49.67 -8.87 -47.10
N GLU A 68 50.51 -7.84 -47.23
CA GLU A 68 50.10 -6.53 -47.76
C GLU A 68 49.87 -6.54 -49.28
N ASP A 69 50.67 -7.28 -50.06
CA ASP A 69 50.70 -7.22 -51.54
C ASP A 69 49.53 -7.94 -52.24
N ARG A 70 48.45 -8.27 -51.52
CA ARG A 70 47.26 -8.99 -52.04
C ARG A 70 45.96 -8.18 -51.94
N THR A 71 45.91 -7.05 -52.64
CA THR A 71 44.62 -6.47 -53.03
C THR A 71 44.00 -7.28 -54.17
N LEU A 72 42.87 -7.95 -53.93
CA LEU A 72 42.17 -8.75 -54.95
C LEU A 72 41.22 -7.89 -55.80
N PRO A 73 41.39 -7.80 -57.13
CA PRO A 73 40.51 -7.03 -58.00
C PRO A 73 39.20 -7.76 -58.31
N THR A 74 38.17 -7.00 -58.69
CA THR A 74 36.85 -7.51 -59.06
C THR A 74 36.79 -8.01 -60.50
N THR A 75 36.27 -9.23 -60.70
CA THR A 75 35.66 -9.69 -61.97
C THR A 75 34.77 -10.91 -61.68
N PRO A 76 33.71 -11.19 -62.46
CA PRO A 76 32.64 -12.09 -62.03
C PRO A 76 32.98 -13.58 -62.22
N ALA A 77 32.74 -14.37 -61.17
CA ALA A 77 32.64 -15.83 -61.29
C ALA A 77 31.34 -16.23 -62.04
N PRO A 78 31.31 -17.38 -62.73
CA PRO A 78 30.13 -17.83 -63.46
C PRO A 78 28.96 -18.20 -62.53
N ASN A 79 27.75 -18.33 -63.10
CA ASN A 79 26.52 -18.71 -62.40
C ASN A 79 26.64 -20.07 -61.68
N VAL A 80 27.17 -20.07 -60.47
CA VAL A 80 26.80 -21.03 -59.43
C VAL A 80 25.35 -20.71 -59.07
N PHE A 81 24.45 -21.70 -59.14
CA PHE A 81 23.12 -21.55 -58.59
C PHE A 81 23.25 -21.23 -57.09
N SER A 82 22.98 -19.99 -56.70
CA SER A 82 22.54 -19.72 -55.35
C SER A 82 21.28 -20.57 -55.13
N PRO A 83 21.20 -21.41 -54.08
CA PRO A 83 19.91 -21.91 -53.65
C PRO A 83 19.06 -20.66 -53.37
N GLN A 84 17.84 -20.61 -53.92
CA GLN A 84 16.89 -19.59 -53.48
C GLN A 84 16.72 -19.77 -51.96
N PRO A 85 16.70 -18.70 -51.15
CA PRO A 85 16.42 -18.84 -49.73
C PRO A 85 15.09 -19.57 -49.60
N ALA A 86 15.10 -20.72 -48.91
CA ALA A 86 13.95 -21.59 -48.82
C ALA A 86 12.72 -20.80 -48.35
N GLU A 87 11.56 -21.03 -48.97
CA GLU A 87 10.36 -20.29 -48.60
C GLU A 87 10.07 -20.52 -47.10
N PRO A 88 9.92 -19.44 -46.30
CA PRO A 88 9.83 -19.57 -44.85
C PRO A 88 8.75 -20.58 -44.45
N SER A 89 9.16 -21.62 -43.75
CA SER A 89 8.28 -22.76 -43.47
C SER A 89 8.45 -23.25 -42.04
N TYR A 90 7.35 -23.71 -41.46
CA TYR A 90 7.33 -24.36 -40.17
C TYR A 90 7.15 -25.87 -40.32
N LYS A 91 7.57 -26.63 -39.30
CA LYS A 91 7.27 -28.06 -39.17
C LYS A 91 6.77 -28.33 -37.74
N THR A 92 5.92 -29.34 -37.60
CA THR A 92 5.47 -29.85 -36.30
C THR A 92 6.25 -31.11 -35.95
N LEU A 93 6.59 -31.29 -34.67
CA LEU A 93 7.12 -32.53 -34.11
C LEU A 93 6.33 -32.91 -32.86
N HIS A 94 6.25 -34.20 -32.58
CA HIS A 94 5.46 -34.75 -31.48
C HIS A 94 6.39 -35.43 -30.46
N ARG A 95 6.40 -34.92 -29.23
CA ARG A 95 7.28 -35.38 -28.13
C ARG A 95 6.51 -36.25 -27.15
N ILE A 96 6.96 -37.49 -26.93
CA ILE A 96 6.24 -38.45 -26.08
C ILE A 96 6.98 -38.66 -24.74
N ALA A 97 6.43 -38.13 -23.66
CA ALA A 97 6.92 -38.34 -22.30
C ALA A 97 6.32 -39.62 -21.68
N CYS A 98 7.09 -40.71 -21.69
CA CYS A 98 6.72 -41.97 -21.03
C CYS A 98 7.57 -42.22 -19.77
N LYS A 99 6.95 -42.66 -18.67
CA LYS A 99 7.68 -43.09 -17.45
C LYS A 99 8.01 -44.59 -17.44
N ALA A 100 7.24 -45.41 -18.16
CA ALA A 100 7.49 -46.85 -18.30
C ALA A 100 8.72 -47.16 -19.18
N SER A 101 9.07 -46.27 -20.12
CA SER A 101 10.28 -46.39 -20.95
C SER A 101 11.59 -46.25 -20.18
N ARG A 102 11.58 -46.06 -18.85
CA ARG A 102 12.78 -46.31 -18.01
C ARG A 102 13.33 -47.76 -18.15
N VAL A 103 12.53 -48.68 -18.69
CA VAL A 103 12.91 -50.07 -19.04
C VAL A 103 13.33 -50.24 -20.51
N ARG A 104 12.95 -49.31 -21.42
CA ARG A 104 13.32 -49.32 -22.86
C ARG A 104 14.04 -48.02 -23.21
N ARG A 105 15.38 -48.01 -23.19
CA ARG A 105 16.18 -46.77 -23.34
C ARG A 105 16.36 -46.30 -24.78
N ASP A 106 16.11 -47.17 -25.76
CA ASP A 106 16.69 -47.07 -27.09
C ASP A 106 15.65 -46.68 -28.18
N GLY A 107 14.55 -46.04 -27.77
CA GLY A 107 13.50 -45.52 -28.66
C GLY A 107 13.52 -43.99 -28.75
N PRO A 108 13.23 -43.39 -29.92
CA PRO A 108 13.21 -41.94 -30.08
C PRO A 108 12.06 -41.29 -29.28
N SER A 109 12.33 -40.09 -28.75
CA SER A 109 11.38 -39.32 -27.93
C SER A 109 10.61 -38.27 -28.73
N LEU A 110 11.05 -37.97 -29.95
CA LEU A 110 10.47 -37.05 -30.93
C LEU A 110 10.04 -37.83 -32.18
N TRP A 111 8.92 -37.44 -32.76
CA TRP A 111 8.30 -38.08 -33.92
C TRP A 111 7.77 -37.04 -34.91
N VAL A 112 7.69 -37.40 -36.19
CA VAL A 112 7.11 -36.54 -37.24
C VAL A 112 5.59 -36.71 -37.32
N ASP A 113 5.07 -37.93 -37.25
CA ASP A 113 3.63 -38.20 -37.19
C ASP A 113 2.99 -37.80 -35.84
N GLU A 114 1.68 -37.59 -35.84
CA GLU A 114 0.89 -37.53 -34.60
C GLU A 114 0.93 -38.90 -33.87
N PRO A 115 1.07 -38.93 -32.52
CA PRO A 115 1.17 -40.19 -31.78
C PRO A 115 -0.12 -41.00 -31.80
N PHE A 116 -0.01 -42.29 -32.10
CA PHE A 116 -1.10 -43.25 -32.01
C PHE A 116 -0.92 -44.22 -30.84
N LEU A 117 -2.02 -44.86 -30.43
CA LEU A 117 -2.03 -45.83 -29.35
C LEU A 117 -1.55 -47.20 -29.84
N VAL A 118 -0.60 -47.79 -29.12
CA VAL A 118 -0.08 -49.15 -29.29
C VAL A 118 -0.45 -49.94 -28.02
N GLU A 119 -1.38 -50.88 -28.14
CA GLU A 119 -1.67 -51.87 -27.10
C GLU A 119 -0.59 -52.96 -27.14
N ILE A 120 0.08 -53.24 -26.00
CA ILE A 120 1.21 -54.20 -25.94
C ILE A 120 0.74 -55.62 -25.58
N ASP A 121 -0.45 -55.77 -24.99
CA ASP A 121 -0.98 -57.05 -24.51
C ASP A 121 -2.53 -57.04 -24.54
N ASP A 122 -3.17 -58.22 -24.61
CA ASP A 122 -4.64 -58.37 -24.79
C ASP A 122 -5.45 -57.76 -23.62
N THR A 123 -4.83 -57.51 -22.47
CA THR A 123 -5.43 -56.70 -21.41
C THR A 123 -4.99 -55.23 -21.58
N LYS A 124 -5.97 -54.34 -21.82
CA LYS A 124 -5.83 -52.90 -22.15
C LYS A 124 -5.17 -52.00 -21.08
N LYS A 125 -4.37 -52.56 -20.18
CA LYS A 125 -3.64 -51.88 -19.11
C LYS A 125 -2.34 -51.27 -19.63
N ASP A 126 -1.64 -51.98 -20.51
CA ASP A 126 -0.33 -51.60 -21.05
C ASP A 126 -0.42 -51.04 -22.48
N ALA A 127 -1.27 -50.01 -22.62
CA ALA A 127 -1.40 -49.23 -23.86
C ALA A 127 -0.56 -47.95 -23.80
N HIS A 128 0.29 -47.76 -24.81
CA HIS A 128 1.31 -46.70 -24.89
C HIS A 128 1.14 -45.83 -26.15
N LEU A 129 1.76 -44.64 -26.18
CA LEU A 129 1.82 -43.78 -27.35
C LEU A 129 3.13 -44.01 -28.14
N SER A 130 3.04 -44.06 -29.46
CA SER A 130 4.19 -44.08 -30.39
C SER A 130 3.89 -43.26 -31.64
N GLY A 131 4.93 -42.74 -32.30
CA GLY A 131 4.84 -42.32 -33.71
C GLY A 131 5.29 -43.44 -34.65
N LYS A 132 5.44 -43.14 -35.96
CA LYS A 132 6.08 -44.03 -36.94
C LYS A 132 7.50 -43.55 -37.24
N ASP A 133 7.62 -42.31 -37.71
CA ASP A 133 8.90 -41.74 -38.11
C ASP A 133 9.54 -40.98 -36.94
N GLY A 134 10.55 -41.62 -36.33
CA GLY A 134 11.26 -41.13 -35.14
C GLY A 134 12.47 -40.26 -35.45
N VAL A 135 12.74 -39.28 -34.58
CA VAL A 135 13.75 -38.22 -34.78
C VAL A 135 14.78 -38.23 -33.64
N SER A 136 16.07 -38.08 -33.98
CA SER A 136 17.20 -38.05 -33.03
C SER A 136 17.23 -36.78 -32.18
N GLY A 137 17.07 -35.62 -32.82
CA GLY A 137 17.13 -34.30 -32.22
C GLY A 137 16.33 -33.30 -33.05
N HIS A 138 15.67 -32.35 -32.37
CA HIS A 138 14.84 -31.35 -33.04
C HIS A 138 15.68 -30.35 -33.85
N LEU A 139 16.90 -30.02 -33.41
CA LEU A 139 17.81 -29.15 -34.16
C LEU A 139 18.31 -29.82 -35.45
N ASP A 140 18.74 -31.09 -35.39
CA ASP A 140 19.13 -31.89 -36.56
C ASP A 140 18.02 -31.90 -37.63
N TYR A 141 16.77 -32.03 -37.18
CA TYR A 141 15.59 -32.01 -38.04
C TYR A 141 15.30 -30.61 -38.60
N MET A 142 15.45 -29.55 -37.79
CA MET A 142 15.25 -28.16 -38.21
C MET A 142 16.22 -27.77 -39.34
N ASP A 143 17.50 -28.12 -39.17
CA ASP A 143 18.56 -27.79 -40.14
C ASP A 143 18.45 -28.68 -41.40
N LYS A 144 18.07 -29.96 -41.27
CA LYS A 144 17.84 -30.85 -42.42
C LYS A 144 16.63 -30.45 -43.28
N HIS A 145 15.63 -29.80 -42.70
CA HIS A 145 14.38 -29.42 -43.38
C HIS A 145 14.24 -27.90 -43.59
N GLU A 146 15.33 -27.14 -43.41
CA GLU A 146 15.43 -25.69 -43.63
C GLU A 146 14.27 -24.89 -43.01
N ALA A 147 13.84 -25.30 -41.81
CA ALA A 147 12.66 -24.75 -41.16
C ALA A 147 12.98 -23.44 -40.41
N THR A 148 12.16 -22.42 -40.63
CA THR A 148 12.22 -21.10 -39.96
C THR A 148 11.87 -21.22 -38.48
N PHE A 149 10.92 -22.10 -38.14
CA PHE A 149 10.60 -22.47 -36.77
C PHE A 149 9.99 -23.88 -36.66
N LEU A 150 10.08 -24.48 -35.47
CA LEU A 150 9.43 -25.74 -35.12
C LEU A 150 8.39 -25.55 -34.02
N ILE A 151 7.28 -26.27 -34.14
CA ILE A 151 6.27 -26.44 -33.08
C ILE A 151 6.37 -27.86 -32.53
N ILE A 152 6.78 -28.00 -31.28
CA ILE A 152 6.89 -29.29 -30.59
C ILE A 152 5.68 -29.46 -29.67
N LYS A 153 4.76 -30.36 -30.05
CA LYS A 153 3.60 -30.78 -29.25
C LYS A 153 4.04 -31.84 -28.23
N GLU A 154 3.84 -31.61 -26.93
CA GLU A 154 4.21 -32.56 -25.87
C GLU A 154 3.02 -33.44 -25.41
N TYR A 155 3.25 -34.76 -25.31
CA TYR A 155 2.26 -35.79 -24.96
C TYR A 155 2.72 -36.60 -23.74
N SER A 156 1.78 -37.02 -22.88
CA SER A 156 2.10 -37.78 -21.65
C SER A 156 1.55 -39.20 -21.73
N CYS A 157 2.44 -40.17 -21.90
CA CYS A 157 2.08 -41.57 -22.13
C CYS A 157 1.73 -42.34 -20.83
N CYS A 158 2.50 -42.17 -19.75
CA CYS A 158 2.31 -42.97 -18.51
C CYS A 158 2.69 -42.23 -17.22
N GLY A 159 1.80 -42.30 -16.22
CA GLY A 159 2.12 -42.18 -14.79
C GLY A 159 1.77 -40.85 -14.11
N ASN A 160 0.86 -40.91 -13.15
CA ASN A 160 0.34 -39.81 -12.31
C ASN A 160 -0.51 -38.74 -13.03
N ALA A 161 -1.50 -39.20 -13.80
CA ALA A 161 -2.77 -38.48 -13.99
C ALA A 161 -3.91 -39.37 -13.41
N PRO A 162 -4.98 -38.81 -12.82
CA PRO A 162 -6.01 -39.60 -12.17
C PRO A 162 -7.01 -40.13 -13.20
N ALA A 163 -6.74 -41.31 -13.77
CA ALA A 163 -7.65 -42.02 -14.67
C ALA A 163 -8.29 -41.10 -15.74
N LEU A 164 -7.45 -40.30 -16.43
CA LEU A 164 -7.85 -39.70 -17.70
C LEU A 164 -8.27 -40.83 -18.64
N ASP A 165 -9.38 -40.64 -19.35
CA ASP A 165 -9.92 -41.65 -20.26
C ASP A 165 -8.89 -41.97 -21.37
N MET A 166 -9.02 -43.13 -22.03
CA MET A 166 -8.08 -43.53 -23.09
C MET A 166 -8.01 -42.50 -24.22
N GLN A 167 -9.08 -41.74 -24.43
CA GLN A 167 -9.17 -40.63 -25.39
C GLN A 167 -8.27 -39.44 -25.02
N ASP A 168 -8.16 -39.08 -23.74
CA ASP A 168 -7.40 -37.89 -23.30
C ASP A 168 -5.88 -38.02 -23.54
N ARG A 169 -5.38 -39.24 -23.76
CA ARG A 169 -3.95 -39.47 -24.08
C ARG A 169 -3.58 -39.09 -25.51
N SER A 170 -4.55 -38.97 -26.43
CA SER A 170 -4.26 -38.63 -27.83
C SER A 170 -4.10 -37.13 -28.08
N ALA A 171 -4.41 -36.27 -27.11
CA ALA A 171 -4.20 -34.83 -27.20
C ALA A 171 -2.83 -34.42 -26.60
N PRO A 172 -2.16 -33.39 -27.17
CA PRO A 172 -1.00 -32.79 -26.52
C PRO A 172 -1.43 -31.97 -25.28
N TYR A 173 -0.57 -31.92 -24.26
CA TYR A 173 -0.82 -31.15 -23.03
C TYR A 173 -0.13 -29.77 -23.02
N SER A 174 0.79 -29.51 -23.96
CA SER A 174 1.54 -28.26 -24.10
C SER A 174 2.19 -28.19 -25.48
N GLU A 175 2.38 -26.98 -25.99
CA GLU A 175 3.24 -26.70 -27.15
C GLU A 175 4.52 -25.94 -26.73
N THR A 176 5.61 -26.17 -27.47
CA THR A 176 6.92 -25.53 -27.32
C THR A 176 7.40 -25.04 -28.67
N LEU A 177 7.83 -23.78 -28.75
CA LEU A 177 8.37 -23.15 -29.96
C LEU A 177 9.90 -23.27 -29.98
N VAL A 178 10.49 -23.54 -31.14
CA VAL A 178 11.93 -23.35 -31.41
C VAL A 178 12.07 -22.47 -32.65
N LEU A 179 12.81 -21.37 -32.55
CA LEU A 179 13.02 -20.40 -33.64
C LEU A 179 14.40 -20.59 -34.27
N ASN A 180 14.51 -20.52 -35.60
CA ASN A 180 15.80 -20.51 -36.30
C ASN A 180 16.20 -19.08 -36.74
N SER A 181 15.21 -18.20 -36.94
CA SER A 181 15.41 -16.82 -37.40
C SER A 181 15.71 -15.81 -36.28
N GLU A 182 16.78 -15.02 -36.45
CA GLU A 182 17.02 -13.83 -35.63
C GLU A 182 15.98 -12.72 -35.83
N GLN A 183 15.44 -12.57 -37.04
CA GLN A 183 14.50 -11.49 -37.37
C GLN A 183 13.15 -11.73 -36.69
N LEU A 184 12.65 -12.97 -36.74
CA LEU A 184 11.46 -13.40 -36.00
C LEU A 184 11.68 -13.31 -34.48
N CYS A 185 12.84 -13.71 -33.95
CA CYS A 185 13.19 -13.50 -32.54
C CYS A 185 13.15 -12.00 -32.15
N LYS A 186 13.74 -11.10 -32.95
CA LYS A 186 13.73 -9.65 -32.69
C LYS A 186 12.31 -9.08 -32.71
N ALA A 187 11.47 -9.52 -33.64
CA ALA A 187 10.08 -9.06 -33.75
C ALA A 187 9.20 -9.53 -32.57
N LEU A 188 9.31 -10.80 -32.16
CA LEU A 188 8.58 -11.33 -31.00
C LEU A 188 9.07 -10.73 -29.67
N ASN A 189 10.38 -10.48 -29.53
CA ASN A 189 10.93 -9.74 -28.39
C ASN A 189 10.48 -8.27 -28.37
N HIS A 190 10.26 -7.62 -29.53
CA HIS A 190 9.72 -6.26 -29.56
C HIS A 190 8.28 -6.19 -29.02
N ILE A 191 7.43 -7.16 -29.40
CA ILE A 191 6.10 -7.31 -28.80
C ILE A 191 6.21 -7.56 -27.29
N GLN A 192 7.06 -8.50 -26.88
CA GLN A 192 7.27 -8.81 -25.45
C GLN A 192 7.70 -7.57 -24.67
N ASN A 193 8.68 -6.81 -25.17
CA ASN A 193 9.27 -5.68 -24.46
C ASN A 193 8.39 -4.40 -24.49
N ARG A 194 7.50 -4.24 -25.47
CA ARG A 194 6.49 -3.15 -25.49
C ARG A 194 5.61 -3.12 -24.25
N VAL A 195 5.36 -4.28 -23.64
CA VAL A 195 4.48 -4.46 -22.47
C VAL A 195 5.26 -4.89 -21.22
N ILE A 196 6.40 -5.58 -21.39
CA ILE A 196 7.18 -6.21 -20.32
C ILE A 196 8.55 -5.51 -20.10
N ASP A 197 8.58 -4.18 -20.19
CA ASP A 197 9.80 -3.43 -19.87
C ASP A 197 10.07 -3.44 -18.34
N GLY A 198 11.13 -4.13 -17.93
CA GLY A 198 11.61 -4.20 -16.54
C GLY A 198 11.43 -5.53 -15.77
N ILE A 199 10.84 -6.60 -16.32
CA ILE A 199 10.78 -7.91 -15.62
C ILE A 199 11.94 -8.83 -16.03
N ASN A 200 12.89 -9.03 -15.11
CA ASN A 200 14.03 -9.97 -15.24
C ASN A 200 13.63 -11.46 -15.27
N SER A 201 12.34 -11.80 -15.23
CA SER A 201 11.81 -13.18 -15.09
C SER A 201 11.21 -13.76 -16.39
N VAL A 202 11.13 -13.00 -17.47
CA VAL A 202 10.66 -13.53 -18.77
C VAL A 202 11.87 -13.76 -19.66
N SER A 203 12.10 -15.01 -20.08
CA SER A 203 13.16 -15.30 -21.05
C SER A 203 12.92 -14.55 -22.36
N ALA A 204 13.98 -14.23 -23.11
CA ALA A 204 13.81 -13.75 -24.46
C ALA A 204 13.24 -14.86 -25.37
N PHE A 205 12.84 -14.49 -26.59
CA PHE A 205 12.81 -15.40 -27.72
C PHE A 205 14.23 -15.49 -28.28
N GLU A 206 14.82 -16.68 -28.22
CA GLU A 206 16.22 -16.94 -28.59
C GLU A 206 16.27 -18.01 -29.68
N THR A 207 17.17 -17.84 -30.65
CA THR A 207 17.37 -18.81 -31.72
C THR A 207 17.89 -20.14 -31.18
N ARG A 208 17.32 -21.26 -31.65
CA ARG A 208 17.67 -22.64 -31.31
C ARG A 208 17.43 -23.02 -29.83
N VAL A 209 16.58 -22.26 -29.12
CA VAL A 209 16.18 -22.52 -27.73
C VAL A 209 14.70 -22.93 -27.64
N GLU A 210 14.37 -23.88 -26.77
CA GLU A 210 12.99 -24.32 -26.50
C GLU A 210 12.20 -23.29 -25.65
N LYS A 211 11.34 -22.50 -26.30
CA LYS A 211 10.41 -21.58 -25.65
C LYS A 211 9.10 -22.30 -25.31
N ARG A 212 8.95 -22.66 -24.03
CA ARG A 212 7.71 -23.24 -23.46
C ARG A 212 6.68 -22.15 -23.14
N GLY A 213 5.40 -22.52 -23.09
CA GLY A 213 4.32 -21.60 -22.73
C GLY A 213 3.90 -20.66 -23.87
N LEU A 214 4.00 -21.12 -25.11
CA LEU A 214 3.62 -20.34 -26.30
C LEU A 214 2.14 -19.92 -26.25
N GLU A 215 1.24 -20.81 -25.85
CA GLU A 215 -0.21 -20.59 -25.98
C GLU A 215 -0.74 -19.52 -25.00
N PRO A 216 -0.36 -19.48 -23.71
CA PRO A 216 -0.68 -18.34 -22.84
C PRO A 216 -0.04 -17.02 -23.30
N TRP A 217 1.15 -17.07 -23.92
CA TRP A 217 1.77 -15.87 -24.51
C TRP A 217 0.95 -15.36 -25.71
N LEU A 218 0.59 -16.24 -26.65
CA LEU A 218 -0.27 -15.91 -27.80
C LEU A 218 -1.65 -15.41 -27.37
N TYR A 219 -2.24 -15.97 -26.29
CA TYR A 219 -3.49 -15.47 -25.72
C TYR A 219 -3.40 -14.00 -25.27
N CYS A 220 -2.25 -13.58 -24.75
CA CYS A 220 -2.05 -12.21 -24.30
C CYS A 220 -1.77 -11.26 -25.47
N PHE A 221 -0.90 -11.66 -26.41
CA PHE A 221 -0.35 -10.79 -27.46
C PHE A 221 -0.93 -11.06 -28.86
N GLN A 222 -2.09 -11.72 -28.95
CA GLN A 222 -2.78 -12.06 -30.21
C GLN A 222 -2.96 -10.83 -31.12
N GLU A 223 -3.36 -9.69 -30.53
CA GLU A 223 -3.63 -8.46 -31.25
C GLU A 223 -2.33 -7.77 -31.71
N ASP A 224 -1.29 -7.72 -30.87
CA ASP A 224 0.03 -7.20 -31.22
C ASP A 224 0.70 -8.01 -32.35
N VAL A 225 0.57 -9.35 -32.32
CA VAL A 225 1.07 -10.25 -33.38
C VAL A 225 0.33 -10.01 -34.69
N VAL A 226 -0.97 -9.68 -34.66
CA VAL A 226 -1.76 -9.32 -35.85
C VAL A 226 -1.54 -7.86 -36.29
N GLU A 227 -1.11 -6.94 -35.43
CA GLU A 227 -0.66 -5.60 -35.82
C GLU A 227 0.75 -5.63 -36.46
N LEU A 228 1.64 -6.48 -35.96
CA LEU A 228 2.95 -6.73 -36.57
C LEU A 228 2.81 -7.17 -38.04
N ALA A 229 1.78 -7.96 -38.36
CA ALA A 229 1.42 -8.38 -39.73
C ALA A 229 1.17 -7.21 -40.71
N LYS A 230 0.74 -6.05 -40.19
CA LYS A 230 0.36 -4.87 -40.98
C LYS A 230 1.50 -3.86 -41.12
N SER A 231 2.58 -4.05 -40.35
CA SER A 231 3.66 -3.08 -40.17
C SER A 231 5.05 -3.64 -40.50
N ASN A 232 5.18 -4.97 -40.61
CA ASN A 232 6.39 -5.64 -41.08
C ASN A 232 6.15 -6.35 -42.42
N ASN A 233 7.12 -6.28 -43.33
CA ASN A 233 7.07 -6.84 -44.69
C ASN A 233 8.08 -7.99 -44.83
N ASP A 234 8.15 -8.83 -43.80
CA ASP A 234 9.12 -9.89 -43.58
C ASP A 234 8.42 -11.25 -43.70
N LYS A 235 8.84 -12.05 -44.69
CA LYS A 235 8.21 -13.33 -45.02
C LYS A 235 8.29 -14.37 -43.89
N GLU A 236 9.30 -14.28 -43.02
CA GLU A 236 9.43 -15.20 -41.88
C GLU A 236 8.40 -14.87 -40.79
N VAL A 237 8.13 -13.58 -40.61
CA VAL A 237 7.09 -13.06 -39.71
C VAL A 237 5.70 -13.30 -40.29
N GLU A 238 5.50 -13.11 -41.61
CA GLU A 238 4.26 -13.49 -42.31
C GLU A 238 3.94 -14.98 -42.12
N CYS A 239 4.93 -15.87 -42.27
CA CYS A 239 4.76 -17.32 -42.07
C CYS A 239 4.34 -17.67 -40.64
N PHE A 240 4.98 -17.07 -39.61
CA PHE A 240 4.58 -17.27 -38.22
C PHE A 240 3.15 -16.80 -37.95
N ILE A 241 2.75 -15.66 -38.52
CA ILE A 241 1.42 -15.09 -38.35
C ILE A 241 0.36 -15.91 -39.11
N ALA A 242 0.68 -16.43 -40.29
CA ALA A 242 -0.17 -17.36 -41.02
C ALA A 242 -0.42 -18.66 -40.23
N PHE A 243 0.61 -19.20 -39.56
CA PHE A 243 0.47 -20.33 -38.64
C PHE A 243 -0.50 -20.00 -37.49
N VAL A 244 -0.29 -18.89 -36.77
CA VAL A 244 -1.14 -18.46 -35.64
C VAL A 244 -2.59 -18.26 -36.07
N ASN A 245 -2.82 -17.55 -37.18
CA ASN A 245 -4.15 -17.29 -37.72
C ASN A 245 -4.89 -18.58 -38.11
N THR A 246 -4.19 -19.56 -38.67
CA THR A 246 -4.79 -20.81 -39.16
C THR A 246 -5.02 -21.84 -38.05
N HIS A 247 -4.17 -21.89 -37.01
CA HIS A 247 -4.15 -22.99 -36.03
C HIS A 247 -4.49 -22.61 -34.59
N LYS A 248 -4.45 -21.31 -34.22
CA LYS A 248 -4.62 -20.90 -32.81
C LYS A 248 -5.71 -19.85 -32.58
N VAL A 249 -6.09 -19.02 -33.56
CA VAL A 249 -7.12 -17.98 -33.35
C VAL A 249 -8.46 -18.55 -32.86
N GLU A 250 -8.94 -19.67 -33.40
CA GLU A 250 -10.20 -20.28 -32.95
C GLU A 250 -10.11 -20.85 -31.52
N GLU A 251 -9.01 -21.53 -31.18
CA GLU A 251 -8.75 -22.05 -29.82
C GLU A 251 -8.68 -20.90 -28.80
N LEU A 252 -7.92 -19.85 -29.11
CA LEU A 252 -7.79 -18.67 -28.25
C LEU A 252 -9.13 -17.94 -28.05
N ASN A 253 -9.95 -17.82 -29.11
CA ASN A 253 -11.27 -17.21 -29.01
C ASN A 253 -12.24 -18.04 -28.13
N CYS A 254 -12.20 -19.37 -28.23
CA CYS A 254 -12.96 -20.27 -27.35
C CYS A 254 -12.54 -20.15 -25.88
N ILE A 255 -11.23 -19.97 -25.61
CA ILE A 255 -10.70 -19.69 -24.27
C ILE A 255 -11.21 -18.33 -23.75
N ARG A 256 -11.17 -17.26 -24.58
CA ARG A 256 -11.72 -15.94 -24.22
C ARG A 256 -13.21 -16.04 -23.86
N GLU A 257 -14.02 -16.71 -24.68
CA GLU A 257 -15.46 -16.87 -24.43
C GLU A 257 -15.71 -17.66 -23.13
N THR A 258 -14.94 -18.71 -22.86
CA THR A 258 -15.08 -19.51 -21.64
C THR A 258 -14.74 -18.70 -20.38
N LEU A 259 -13.62 -17.99 -20.38
CA LEU A 259 -13.21 -17.14 -19.25
C LEU A 259 -14.16 -15.94 -19.05
N SER A 260 -14.74 -15.39 -20.13
CA SER A 260 -15.73 -14.29 -20.05
C SER A 260 -16.97 -14.63 -19.20
N LYS A 261 -17.28 -15.92 -19.04
CA LYS A 261 -18.40 -16.43 -18.22
C LYS A 261 -18.08 -16.49 -16.72
N GLY A 262 -16.93 -15.94 -16.30
CA GLY A 262 -16.50 -15.89 -14.90
C GLY A 262 -16.00 -17.22 -14.33
N LYS A 263 -15.81 -18.23 -15.18
CA LYS A 263 -15.45 -19.61 -14.79
C LYS A 263 -14.15 -20.07 -15.45
N VAL A 264 -13.42 -20.94 -14.76
CA VAL A 264 -12.11 -21.46 -15.20
C VAL A 264 -11.99 -22.95 -14.87
N THR A 265 -11.57 -23.77 -15.84
CA THR A 265 -11.23 -25.20 -15.62
C THR A 265 -9.74 -25.35 -15.34
N LYS A 266 -9.28 -26.57 -14.98
CA LYS A 266 -7.87 -26.80 -14.63
C LYS A 266 -6.96 -26.55 -15.83
N ARG A 267 -7.40 -26.88 -17.05
CA ARG A 267 -6.67 -26.58 -18.30
C ARG A 267 -6.53 -25.08 -18.56
N LEU A 268 -7.53 -24.28 -18.19
CA LEU A 268 -7.57 -22.84 -18.51
C LEU A 268 -6.91 -21.93 -17.47
N LEU A 269 -6.52 -22.46 -16.31
CA LEU A 269 -5.86 -21.69 -15.24
C LEU A 269 -4.61 -20.88 -15.69
N PRO A 270 -3.74 -21.36 -16.60
CA PRO A 270 -2.59 -20.58 -17.08
C PRO A 270 -2.95 -19.33 -17.90
N TYR A 271 -4.18 -19.27 -18.45
CA TYR A 271 -4.67 -18.16 -19.27
C TYR A 271 -5.35 -17.05 -18.44
N LEU A 272 -5.55 -17.29 -17.14
CA LEU A 272 -6.24 -16.37 -16.24
C LEU A 272 -5.33 -15.27 -15.66
N PHE A 273 -4.02 -15.53 -15.59
CA PHE A 273 -3.05 -14.70 -14.86
C PHE A 273 -1.87 -14.30 -15.76
N VAL A 274 -1.79 -13.01 -16.10
CA VAL A 274 -0.84 -12.43 -17.06
C VAL A 274 0.13 -11.48 -16.36
N PRO A 275 1.44 -11.44 -16.69
CA PRO A 275 2.35 -10.41 -16.18
C PRO A 275 1.81 -8.98 -16.39
N TYR A 276 2.13 -8.06 -15.48
CA TYR A 276 1.59 -6.70 -15.38
C TYR A 276 0.08 -6.58 -15.13
N GLN A 277 -0.70 -7.67 -15.15
CA GLN A 277 -2.11 -7.63 -14.80
C GLN A 277 -2.31 -7.25 -13.32
N VAL A 278 -3.29 -6.38 -13.07
CA VAL A 278 -3.74 -6.06 -11.71
C VAL A 278 -4.64 -7.18 -11.22
N CYS A 279 -4.40 -7.66 -10.01
CA CYS A 279 -5.24 -8.62 -9.29
C CYS A 279 -5.64 -8.05 -7.92
N ILE A 280 -6.77 -8.50 -7.39
CA ILE A 280 -7.16 -8.33 -5.99
C ILE A 280 -6.75 -9.58 -5.22
N LEU A 281 -5.87 -9.41 -4.23
CA LEU A 281 -5.49 -10.40 -3.25
C LEU A 281 -6.43 -10.29 -2.03
N ASN A 282 -7.37 -11.22 -1.93
CA ASN A 282 -8.37 -11.27 -0.87
C ASN A 282 -7.76 -11.68 0.48
N ASP A 283 -8.17 -10.95 1.53
CA ASP A 283 -7.84 -11.23 2.93
C ASP A 283 -9.03 -11.92 3.63
N ARG A 284 -8.74 -12.87 4.53
CA ARG A 284 -9.75 -13.63 5.27
C ARG A 284 -10.56 -12.76 6.25
N ARG A 285 -10.10 -11.55 6.55
CA ARG A 285 -10.79 -10.55 7.38
C ARG A 285 -11.86 -9.76 6.62
N GLY A 286 -11.97 -9.94 5.29
CA GLY A 286 -12.99 -9.31 4.45
C GLY A 286 -12.42 -8.38 3.38
N CYS A 287 -13.31 -7.89 2.51
CA CYS A 287 -12.95 -7.08 1.33
C CYS A 287 -12.14 -5.82 1.69
N GLU A 288 -12.46 -5.16 2.81
CA GLU A 288 -11.75 -3.96 3.28
C GLU A 288 -10.23 -4.16 3.48
N PHE A 289 -9.81 -5.38 3.81
CA PHE A 289 -8.41 -5.74 4.03
C PHE A 289 -7.70 -6.26 2.77
N SER A 290 -8.39 -6.30 1.64
CA SER A 290 -7.87 -6.89 0.40
C SER A 290 -6.94 -5.93 -0.35
N ARG A 291 -5.88 -6.46 -0.95
CA ARG A 291 -4.79 -5.68 -1.58
C ARG A 291 -4.95 -5.71 -3.09
N GLY A 292 -4.83 -4.56 -3.77
CA GLY A 292 -4.47 -4.59 -5.18
C GLY A 292 -2.99 -4.95 -5.29
N VAL A 293 -2.67 -5.88 -6.18
CA VAL A 293 -1.31 -6.35 -6.47
C VAL A 293 -1.16 -6.47 -7.98
N ARG A 294 0.05 -6.23 -8.51
CA ARG A 294 0.38 -6.46 -9.91
C ARG A 294 1.19 -7.75 -10.04
N LEU A 295 0.99 -8.52 -11.11
CA LEU A 295 1.77 -9.73 -11.37
C LEU A 295 3.16 -9.35 -11.93
N ASN A 296 4.22 -9.85 -11.31
CA ASN A 296 5.62 -9.53 -11.62
C ASN A 296 6.41 -10.72 -12.19
N SER A 297 5.72 -11.83 -12.49
CA SER A 297 6.25 -12.99 -13.22
C SER A 297 5.09 -13.71 -13.93
N TRP A 298 5.41 -14.61 -14.86
CA TRP A 298 4.44 -15.64 -15.25
C TRP A 298 4.18 -16.59 -14.05
N PRO A 299 2.97 -17.17 -13.93
CA PRO A 299 2.67 -18.19 -12.94
C PRO A 299 3.37 -19.53 -13.24
N GLN A 300 4.02 -20.10 -12.23
CA GLN A 300 4.56 -21.45 -12.28
C GLN A 300 3.59 -22.42 -11.59
N PHE A 301 3.21 -23.51 -12.26
CA PHE A 301 2.21 -24.47 -11.76
C PHE A 301 2.81 -25.83 -11.42
N GLU A 302 2.51 -26.33 -10.21
CA GLU A 302 2.89 -27.65 -9.70
C GLU A 302 1.64 -28.44 -9.30
N SER A 303 1.38 -29.57 -9.94
CA SER A 303 0.25 -30.45 -9.58
C SER A 303 0.68 -31.57 -8.63
N SER A 304 0.01 -31.71 -7.49
CA SER A 304 0.30 -32.72 -6.46
C SER A 304 -0.92 -33.59 -6.09
N PHE A 305 -0.66 -34.86 -5.75
CA PHE A 305 -1.68 -35.84 -5.41
C PHE A 305 -1.78 -36.04 -3.91
N ARG A 306 -2.89 -35.60 -3.31
CA ARG A 306 -3.10 -35.70 -1.86
C ARG A 306 -3.72 -37.05 -1.49
N LYS A 307 -2.91 -38.10 -1.41
CA LYS A 307 -3.28 -39.34 -0.71
C LYS A 307 -3.62 -39.01 0.75
N LYS A 308 -4.91 -38.91 1.10
CA LYS A 308 -5.33 -38.97 2.50
C LYS A 308 -5.13 -40.41 3.01
N GLY A 309 -4.79 -40.53 4.30
CA GLY A 309 -4.55 -41.84 4.93
C GLY A 309 -5.74 -42.77 4.79
N ALA A 310 -5.47 -44.06 4.63
CA ALA A 310 -6.49 -45.07 4.46
C ALA A 310 -7.31 -45.22 5.76
N TRP A 311 -8.52 -44.63 5.80
CA TRP A 311 -9.72 -45.07 6.52
C TRP A 311 -10.76 -43.92 6.59
N LYS A 312 -11.53 -43.74 5.50
CA LYS A 312 -12.98 -43.46 5.50
C LYS A 312 -13.50 -43.46 4.06
N THR A 313 -14.76 -43.84 3.88
CA THR A 313 -15.32 -44.28 2.59
C THR A 313 -15.78 -43.14 1.68
N GLY A 314 -15.71 -43.38 0.37
CA GLY A 314 -16.67 -42.84 -0.61
C GLY A 314 -16.59 -41.37 -1.00
N LYS A 315 -15.42 -40.70 -0.99
CA LYS A 315 -15.24 -39.36 -1.59
C LYS A 315 -13.97 -39.27 -2.44
N SER A 316 -14.00 -38.42 -3.47
CA SER A 316 -13.08 -38.42 -4.61
C SER A 316 -11.64 -37.98 -4.29
N ASN A 317 -10.70 -38.43 -5.13
CA ASN A 317 -9.30 -37.98 -5.13
C ASN A 317 -9.21 -36.55 -5.69
N LYS A 318 -9.24 -35.53 -4.82
CA LYS A 318 -8.94 -34.16 -5.23
C LYS A 318 -7.49 -34.01 -5.71
N VAL A 319 -7.30 -33.33 -6.84
CA VAL A 319 -5.99 -32.92 -7.34
C VAL A 319 -5.71 -31.51 -6.84
N ARG A 320 -4.56 -31.30 -6.20
CA ARG A 320 -4.12 -29.96 -5.83
C ARG A 320 -3.23 -29.41 -6.94
N THR A 321 -3.61 -28.27 -7.49
CA THR A 321 -2.75 -27.46 -8.36
C THR A 321 -2.26 -26.28 -7.54
N THR A 322 -0.95 -26.18 -7.35
CA THR A 322 -0.30 -25.09 -6.62
C THR A 322 0.35 -24.15 -7.62
N MET A 323 0.10 -22.85 -7.50
CA MET A 323 0.63 -21.78 -8.35
C MET A 323 1.60 -20.91 -7.56
N LYS A 324 2.78 -20.63 -8.09
CA LYS A 324 3.78 -19.71 -7.55
C LYS A 324 3.96 -18.53 -8.50
N LEU A 325 3.98 -17.31 -7.98
CA LEU A 325 4.24 -16.10 -8.76
C LEU A 325 4.82 -14.97 -7.90
N SER A 326 5.56 -14.06 -8.54
CA SER A 326 6.02 -12.81 -7.90
C SER A 326 4.90 -11.77 -7.89
N LEU A 327 4.66 -11.14 -6.74
CA LEU A 327 3.68 -10.07 -6.60
C LEU A 327 4.35 -8.72 -6.32
N PHE A 328 3.78 -7.68 -6.92
CA PHE A 328 4.17 -6.30 -6.77
C PHE A 328 3.04 -5.49 -6.11
N GLN A 329 3.40 -4.56 -5.23
CA GLN A 329 2.51 -3.48 -4.78
C GLN A 329 3.34 -2.22 -4.43
N TRP A 330 2.65 -1.14 -4.10
CA TRP A 330 3.28 0.05 -3.50
C TRP A 330 3.02 0.05 -1.99
N ASP A 331 4.02 0.45 -1.21
CA ASP A 331 3.88 0.82 0.20
C ASP A 331 4.24 2.32 0.37
N PHE A 332 3.92 2.90 1.54
CA PHE A 332 4.09 4.33 1.82
C PHE A 332 4.59 4.58 3.24
N ASP A 333 5.71 5.30 3.38
CA ASP A 333 6.31 5.72 4.65
C ASP A 333 6.43 7.25 4.81
N GLY A 334 5.95 8.01 3.82
CA GLY A 334 6.34 9.40 3.57
C GLY A 334 6.84 9.61 2.13
N HIS A 335 7.32 8.54 1.51
CA HIS A 335 7.51 8.38 0.06
C HIS A 335 6.80 7.10 -0.40
N PHE A 336 6.36 7.04 -1.66
CA PHE A 336 5.86 5.78 -2.24
C PHE A 336 7.04 4.97 -2.77
N TYR A 337 7.13 3.71 -2.35
CA TYR A 337 8.19 2.79 -2.78
C TYR A 337 7.61 1.44 -3.20
N GLN A 338 8.30 0.78 -4.11
CA GLN A 338 7.87 -0.51 -4.66
C GLN A 338 8.24 -1.66 -3.72
N SER A 339 7.28 -2.56 -3.52
CA SER A 339 7.33 -3.62 -2.53
C SER A 339 6.98 -4.95 -3.21
N ILE A 340 8.03 -5.75 -3.46
CA ILE A 340 7.94 -7.02 -4.18
C ILE A 340 7.87 -8.16 -3.15
N ALA A 341 6.75 -8.87 -3.13
CA ALA A 341 6.65 -10.12 -2.39
C ALA A 341 7.28 -11.26 -3.20
N GLN A 342 8.32 -11.87 -2.63
CA GLN A 342 8.93 -13.07 -3.16
C GLN A 342 7.94 -14.25 -3.07
N ASP A 343 7.75 -14.92 -4.21
CA ASP A 343 7.08 -16.22 -4.40
C ASP A 343 5.77 -16.45 -3.61
N ALA A 344 4.77 -15.62 -3.90
CA ALA A 344 3.42 -15.84 -3.40
C ALA A 344 2.83 -17.15 -3.96
N THR A 345 2.41 -18.03 -3.05
CA THR A 345 1.92 -19.39 -3.37
C THR A 345 0.41 -19.52 -3.14
N PHE A 346 -0.30 -20.08 -4.12
CA PHE A 346 -1.76 -20.26 -4.14
C PHE A 346 -2.14 -21.71 -4.43
N ASP A 347 -3.05 -22.29 -3.64
CA ASP A 347 -3.54 -23.65 -3.83
C ASP A 347 -4.96 -23.67 -4.40
N PHE A 348 -5.18 -24.51 -5.42
CA PHE A 348 -6.48 -24.79 -6.02
C PHE A 348 -6.78 -26.31 -5.93
N ASP A 349 -7.87 -26.69 -5.27
CA ASP A 349 -8.22 -28.10 -4.96
C ASP A 349 -9.35 -28.63 -5.89
N TRP A 350 -8.96 -29.14 -7.06
CA TRP A 350 -9.84 -29.52 -8.19
C TRP A 350 -10.54 -30.88 -8.05
N ASN A 351 -11.74 -30.98 -8.64
CA ASN A 351 -12.54 -32.18 -8.83
C ASN A 351 -12.57 -32.55 -10.34
N GLY A 352 -11.66 -33.38 -10.82
CA GLY A 352 -11.55 -33.62 -12.27
C GLY A 352 -11.23 -32.32 -13.03
N ASP A 353 -12.06 -31.98 -14.02
CA ASP A 353 -12.02 -30.70 -14.75
C ASP A 353 -13.33 -29.88 -14.56
N GLU A 354 -14.03 -30.07 -13.43
CA GLU A 354 -15.17 -29.21 -13.05
C GLU A 354 -14.74 -27.72 -13.03
N PRO A 355 -15.48 -26.81 -13.71
CA PRO A 355 -15.15 -25.39 -13.74
C PRO A 355 -15.39 -24.74 -12.37
N LEU A 356 -14.40 -23.99 -11.88
CA LEU A 356 -14.50 -23.18 -10.67
C LEU A 356 -14.85 -21.73 -11.02
N ASP A 357 -15.57 -21.05 -10.13
CA ASP A 357 -15.87 -19.63 -10.25
C ASP A 357 -14.64 -18.78 -9.86
N ILE A 358 -14.25 -17.85 -10.74
CA ILE A 358 -13.04 -17.03 -10.59
C ILE A 358 -13.11 -16.14 -9.34
N ILE A 359 -14.33 -15.77 -8.91
CA ILE A 359 -14.56 -14.93 -7.72
C ILE A 359 -14.29 -15.64 -6.39
N ASP A 360 -14.29 -16.98 -6.34
CA ASP A 360 -13.96 -17.74 -5.13
C ASP A 360 -12.44 -17.78 -4.86
N PHE A 361 -11.62 -17.31 -5.81
CA PHE A 361 -10.18 -17.36 -5.70
C PHE A 361 -9.64 -16.33 -4.70
N ARG A 362 -8.54 -16.70 -4.02
CA ARG A 362 -7.84 -15.75 -3.14
C ARG A 362 -7.13 -14.64 -3.94
N LEU A 363 -6.77 -14.91 -5.19
CA LEU A 363 -6.20 -13.95 -6.13
C LEU A 363 -7.13 -13.89 -7.34
N ILE A 364 -7.80 -12.76 -7.52
CA ILE A 364 -8.79 -12.54 -8.59
C ILE A 364 -8.24 -11.46 -9.53
N PRO A 365 -8.13 -11.65 -10.85
CA PRO A 365 -7.76 -10.56 -11.75
C PRO A 365 -8.80 -9.44 -11.71
N TYR A 366 -8.37 -8.18 -11.74
CA TYR A 366 -9.19 -7.00 -11.39
C TYR A 366 -10.50 -6.90 -12.19
N ASN A 367 -10.48 -7.32 -13.45
CA ASN A 367 -11.64 -7.32 -14.35
C ASN A 367 -12.72 -8.36 -14.00
N TYR A 368 -12.40 -9.40 -13.22
CA TYR A 368 -13.36 -10.40 -12.73
C TYR A 368 -13.83 -10.14 -11.29
N ALA A 369 -13.21 -9.20 -10.57
CA ALA A 369 -13.60 -8.88 -9.21
C ALA A 369 -14.88 -8.04 -9.15
N GLU A 370 -15.63 -8.13 -8.04
CA GLU A 370 -16.84 -7.33 -7.84
C GLU A 370 -16.60 -5.82 -8.00
N THR A 371 -17.57 -5.11 -8.57
CA THR A 371 -17.55 -3.64 -8.72
C THR A 371 -17.43 -2.92 -7.38
N THR A 372 -17.95 -3.51 -6.30
CA THR A 372 -17.78 -3.10 -4.89
C THR A 372 -16.30 -3.02 -4.51
N ALA A 373 -15.54 -4.09 -4.75
CA ALA A 373 -14.11 -4.23 -4.45
C ALA A 373 -13.26 -3.34 -5.37
N GLN A 374 -13.58 -3.29 -6.66
CA GLN A 374 -12.92 -2.40 -7.63
C GLN A 374 -13.04 -0.91 -7.22
N SER A 375 -14.25 -0.49 -6.81
CA SER A 375 -14.54 0.86 -6.30
C SER A 375 -13.83 1.12 -4.96
N MET A 376 -13.85 0.15 -4.03
CA MET A 376 -13.18 0.26 -2.73
C MET A 376 -11.67 0.48 -2.89
N LEU A 377 -10.98 -0.29 -3.73
CA LEU A 377 -9.54 -0.10 -3.99
C LEU A 377 -9.25 1.30 -4.55
N ARG A 378 -10.04 1.74 -5.54
CA ARG A 378 -9.86 3.06 -6.17
C ARG A 378 -10.05 4.21 -5.16
N LYS A 379 -11.11 4.16 -4.34
CA LYS A 379 -11.38 5.16 -3.29
C LYS A 379 -10.30 5.14 -2.20
N ARG A 380 -9.85 3.95 -1.76
CA ARG A 380 -8.75 3.81 -0.80
C ARG A 380 -7.47 4.45 -1.33
N GLY A 381 -7.13 4.17 -2.59
CA GLY A 381 -5.95 4.74 -3.23
C GLY A 381 -6.00 6.26 -3.36
N GLN A 382 -7.14 6.81 -3.77
CA GLN A 382 -7.36 8.25 -3.81
C GLN A 382 -7.22 8.91 -2.42
N MET A 383 -7.75 8.28 -1.37
CA MET A 383 -7.58 8.76 0.00
C MET A 383 -6.10 8.73 0.42
N ILE A 384 -5.39 7.62 0.20
CA ILE A 384 -3.95 7.48 0.50
C ILE A 384 -3.11 8.52 -0.26
N TRP A 385 -3.40 8.77 -1.53
CA TRP A 385 -2.74 9.82 -2.31
C TRP A 385 -2.97 11.23 -1.72
N SER A 386 -4.18 11.51 -1.23
CA SER A 386 -4.47 12.75 -0.52
C SER A 386 -3.77 12.85 0.85
N CYS A 387 -3.35 11.72 1.43
CA CYS A 387 -2.54 11.61 2.63
C CYS A 387 -1.02 11.56 2.37
N ARG A 388 -0.55 11.84 1.13
CA ARG A 388 0.88 12.05 0.83
C ARG A 388 1.45 13.29 1.54
N HIS A 389 0.56 14.23 1.86
CA HIS A 389 0.77 15.38 2.73
C HIS A 389 0.02 15.18 4.05
N SER A 390 0.37 15.94 5.09
CA SER A 390 -0.29 15.89 6.40
C SER A 390 -1.79 16.21 6.25
N LYS A 391 -2.65 15.21 6.51
CA LYS A 391 -4.10 15.34 6.33
C LYS A 391 -4.87 14.95 7.59
N PHE A 392 -5.74 15.86 8.02
CA PHE A 392 -6.71 15.61 9.08
C PHE A 392 -7.91 14.86 8.51
N VAL A 393 -8.34 13.80 9.17
CA VAL A 393 -9.35 12.84 8.69
C VAL A 393 -10.29 12.40 9.82
N SER A 394 -11.47 11.92 9.46
CA SER A 394 -12.37 11.20 10.39
C SER A 394 -12.25 9.69 10.17
N TYR A 395 -12.40 8.90 11.24
CA TYR A 395 -12.29 7.44 11.22
C TYR A 395 -13.37 6.77 12.07
N SER A 396 -14.05 5.80 11.47
CA SER A 396 -15.07 4.96 12.13
C SER A 396 -14.75 3.47 11.91
N GLY A 397 -14.22 2.79 12.93
CA GLY A 397 -13.80 1.39 12.85
C GLY A 397 -12.84 0.91 13.93
N TYR A 398 -12.42 -0.35 13.85
CA TYR A 398 -11.38 -0.92 14.72
C TYR A 398 -9.97 -0.41 14.37
N GLU A 399 -9.06 -0.42 15.33
CA GLU A 399 -7.62 -0.38 15.05
C GLU A 399 -7.19 -1.67 14.31
N SER A 400 -6.36 -1.57 13.25
CA SER A 400 -6.00 -2.72 12.42
C SER A 400 -5.12 -3.76 13.10
N SER A 401 -4.52 -3.43 14.25
CA SER A 401 -3.80 -4.31 15.16
C SER A 401 -4.73 -5.20 16.02
N GLY A 402 -6.03 -4.87 16.06
CA GLY A 402 -6.99 -5.39 17.02
C GLY A 402 -6.99 -4.54 18.29
N GLY A 403 -8.10 -3.84 18.57
CA GLY A 403 -8.17 -2.89 19.67
C GLY A 403 -9.49 -2.13 19.75
N LYS A 404 -9.41 -0.88 20.22
CA LYS A 404 -10.53 0.06 20.40
C LYS A 404 -11.34 0.21 19.09
N TRP A 405 -12.66 0.28 19.21
CA TRP A 405 -13.54 0.75 18.14
C TRP A 405 -13.69 2.26 18.25
N PHE A 406 -13.43 2.96 17.16
CA PHE A 406 -13.56 4.40 17.02
C PHE A 406 -14.87 4.75 16.31
N ILE A 407 -15.52 5.83 16.75
CA ILE A 407 -16.72 6.40 16.13
C ILE A 407 -16.38 7.85 15.79
N ASP A 408 -16.38 8.13 14.48
CA ASP A 408 -16.06 9.40 13.79
C ASP A 408 -14.91 10.22 14.39
N SER A 409 -13.96 9.48 14.97
CA SER A 409 -12.84 10.00 15.76
C SER A 409 -11.83 10.67 14.83
N ARG A 410 -11.26 11.80 15.28
CA ARG A 410 -10.43 12.66 14.42
C ARG A 410 -8.95 12.26 14.50
N PHE A 411 -8.32 11.99 13.36
CA PHE A 411 -6.92 11.59 13.26
C PHE A 411 -6.13 12.52 12.33
N MET A 412 -4.83 12.67 12.61
CA MET A 412 -3.87 13.28 11.67
C MET A 412 -3.00 12.20 11.04
N ILE A 413 -3.09 12.03 9.71
CA ILE A 413 -2.18 11.15 8.97
C ILE A 413 -1.01 11.99 8.47
N ASP A 414 0.17 11.74 9.04
CA ASP A 414 1.43 12.40 8.67
C ASP A 414 2.60 11.44 8.92
N CYS A 415 3.04 10.77 7.87
CA CYS A 415 4.10 9.77 7.97
C CYS A 415 5.47 10.39 8.29
N LYS A 416 5.73 11.66 7.95
CA LYS A 416 7.00 12.35 8.26
C LYS A 416 7.08 12.65 9.76
N THR A 417 5.99 13.14 10.37
CA THR A 417 5.93 13.31 11.83
C THR A 417 5.87 11.97 12.57
N PHE A 418 5.30 10.91 11.98
CA PHE A 418 5.42 9.54 12.51
C PHE A 418 6.87 9.07 12.56
N GLN A 419 7.62 9.14 11.45
CA GLN A 419 9.04 8.76 11.41
C GLN A 419 9.88 9.52 12.42
N TYR A 420 9.66 10.83 12.55
CA TYR A 420 10.36 11.68 13.53
C TYR A 420 10.02 11.33 14.99
N THR A 421 8.75 11.05 15.31
CA THR A 421 8.31 10.77 16.69
C THR A 421 8.43 9.29 17.10
N GLN A 422 8.52 8.36 16.15
CA GLN A 422 8.64 6.91 16.38
C GLN A 422 9.82 6.27 15.61
N PRO A 423 11.07 6.78 15.75
CA PRO A 423 12.22 6.33 14.97
C PRO A 423 12.61 4.86 15.19
N LYS A 424 12.15 4.22 16.28
CA LYS A 424 12.33 2.78 16.51
C LYS A 424 11.38 1.92 15.68
N ALA A 425 10.16 2.39 15.42
CA ALA A 425 9.21 1.73 14.53
C ALA A 425 9.56 1.98 13.06
N ALA A 426 9.94 3.23 12.72
CA ALA A 426 10.38 3.59 11.36
C ALA A 426 11.63 2.82 10.89
N ARG A 427 12.49 2.34 11.79
CA ARG A 427 13.63 1.47 11.44
C ARG A 427 13.24 0.02 11.13
N GLN A 428 11.96 -0.35 11.19
CA GLN A 428 11.46 -1.69 10.87
C GLN A 428 10.82 -1.77 9.47
N THR A 429 10.54 -0.64 8.81
CA THR A 429 10.27 -0.66 7.36
C THR A 429 11.58 -0.98 6.63
N PRO A 430 11.57 -1.88 5.62
CA PRO A 430 12.80 -2.29 4.93
C PRO A 430 13.47 -1.09 4.27
N ASN A 431 14.80 -1.01 4.39
CA ASN A 431 15.59 0.11 3.86
C ASN A 431 15.29 0.36 2.38
N ALA A 432 14.86 1.59 2.06
CA ALA A 432 14.70 2.08 0.69
C ALA A 432 16.07 2.29 0.01
N GLY A 433 16.73 1.19 -0.33
CA GLY A 433 18.02 1.13 -1.04
C GLY A 433 17.91 0.68 -2.49
N VAL A 434 16.73 0.84 -3.11
CA VAL A 434 16.43 0.37 -4.48
C VAL A 434 15.94 1.55 -5.32
N SER A 435 16.26 1.55 -6.61
CA SER A 435 16.01 2.61 -7.62
C SER A 435 14.54 2.95 -7.91
N ASN A 436 13.59 2.46 -7.11
CA ASN A 436 12.20 2.25 -7.50
C ASN A 436 11.22 3.01 -6.57
N ASN A 437 11.57 4.24 -6.21
CA ASN A 437 10.69 5.15 -5.47
C ASN A 437 9.98 6.12 -6.43
N LEU A 438 8.78 6.56 -6.08
CA LEU A 438 8.07 7.61 -6.83
C LEU A 438 8.82 8.95 -6.68
N GLY A 439 8.97 9.68 -7.78
CA GLY A 439 9.88 10.82 -7.88
C GLY A 439 9.41 12.08 -7.13
N PRO A 440 10.34 12.98 -6.75
CA PRO A 440 10.03 14.26 -6.11
C PRO A 440 9.38 15.30 -7.06
N VAL A 441 9.16 14.93 -8.33
CA VAL A 441 8.32 15.67 -9.28
C VAL A 441 6.88 15.17 -9.16
N GLU A 442 6.65 13.89 -9.43
CA GLU A 442 5.34 13.22 -9.36
C GLU A 442 4.65 13.40 -7.98
N MET A 443 5.41 13.37 -6.89
CA MET A 443 4.89 13.63 -5.53
C MET A 443 4.26 15.02 -5.34
N LYS A 444 4.59 16.00 -6.19
CA LYS A 444 4.05 17.38 -6.14
C LYS A 444 2.73 17.52 -6.91
N ASP A 445 2.49 16.68 -7.91
CA ASP A 445 1.25 16.73 -8.69
C ASP A 445 0.05 16.41 -7.78
N GLU A 446 -1.11 17.03 -8.04
CA GLU A 446 -2.32 16.75 -7.25
C GLU A 446 -3.09 15.53 -7.77
N GLU A 447 -3.00 15.24 -9.07
CA GLU A 447 -3.47 13.96 -9.61
C GLU A 447 -2.47 12.84 -9.30
N PRO A 448 -2.92 11.64 -8.91
CA PRO A 448 -2.03 10.50 -8.75
C PRO A 448 -1.46 10.02 -10.10
N PRO A 449 -0.31 9.34 -10.11
CA PRO A 449 0.22 8.68 -11.29
C PRO A 449 -0.85 7.86 -12.05
N ARG A 450 -0.86 8.02 -13.38
CA ARG A 450 -1.90 7.46 -14.25
C ARG A 450 -1.89 5.93 -14.26
N GLY A 451 -3.03 5.35 -14.65
CA GLY A 451 -3.21 3.91 -14.77
C GLY A 451 -3.68 3.25 -13.47
N ASP A 452 -2.94 2.25 -13.01
CA ASP A 452 -3.32 1.35 -11.92
C ASP A 452 -2.70 1.69 -10.56
N PHE A 453 -1.78 2.66 -10.48
CA PHE A 453 -1.05 3.05 -9.26
C PHE A 453 -1.94 3.10 -8.01
N VAL A 454 -3.08 3.80 -8.08
CA VAL A 454 -4.02 3.94 -6.96
C VAL A 454 -4.62 2.62 -6.47
N LEU A 455 -4.75 1.60 -7.34
CA LEU A 455 -5.29 0.29 -6.97
C LEU A 455 -4.30 -0.51 -6.12
N LEU A 456 -3.01 -0.27 -6.32
CA LEU A 456 -1.87 -1.00 -5.74
C LEU A 456 -1.38 -0.43 -4.40
N LEU A 457 -2.10 0.54 -3.84
CA LEU A 457 -1.76 1.23 -2.59
C LEU A 457 -2.17 0.42 -1.33
N PRO A 458 -1.46 0.63 -0.19
CA PRO A 458 -1.56 -0.24 0.98
C PRO A 458 -2.94 -0.22 1.64
N VAL A 459 -3.18 -1.18 2.54
CA VAL A 459 -4.46 -1.31 3.27
C VAL A 459 -4.56 -0.32 4.43
N THR A 460 -3.43 -0.03 5.08
CA THR A 460 -3.36 0.73 6.33
C THR A 460 -2.29 1.82 6.28
N LEU A 461 -2.51 2.89 7.05
CA LEU A 461 -1.50 3.90 7.38
C LEU A 461 -1.50 4.16 8.89
N MET A 462 -0.46 4.83 9.39
CA MET A 462 -0.41 5.33 10.77
C MET A 462 -1.06 6.72 10.86
N GLY A 463 -2.08 6.83 11.71
CA GLY A 463 -2.71 8.11 12.07
C GLY A 463 -2.49 8.43 13.55
N PHE A 464 -2.28 9.70 13.87
CA PHE A 464 -2.18 10.20 15.25
C PHE A 464 -3.58 10.56 15.76
N ASP A 465 -4.04 9.88 16.81
CA ASP A 465 -5.26 10.23 17.54
C ASP A 465 -5.03 11.57 18.25
N ILE A 466 -5.80 12.61 17.89
CA ILE A 466 -5.58 13.95 18.46
C ILE A 466 -6.10 14.10 19.89
N GLN A 467 -6.95 13.18 20.37
CA GLN A 467 -7.50 13.18 21.71
C GLN A 467 -6.62 12.36 22.66
N GLU A 468 -6.34 11.11 22.30
CA GLU A 468 -5.52 10.17 23.08
C GLU A 468 -4.01 10.42 22.94
N LYS A 469 -3.60 11.17 21.89
CA LYS A 469 -2.20 11.57 21.58
C LYS A 469 -1.27 10.40 21.25
N GLU A 470 -1.85 9.33 20.72
CA GLU A 470 -1.15 8.10 20.33
C GLU A 470 -1.22 7.85 18.81
N TRP A 471 -0.22 7.14 18.27
CA TRP A 471 -0.25 6.64 16.89
C TRP A 471 -1.00 5.30 16.81
N LYS A 472 -1.92 5.18 15.86
CA LYS A 472 -2.81 4.02 15.64
C LYS A 472 -2.76 3.57 14.17
N SER A 473 -2.93 2.27 13.94
CA SER A 473 -2.98 1.73 12.56
C SER A 473 -4.42 1.75 12.03
N LEU A 474 -4.68 2.61 11.05
CA LEU A 474 -6.02 2.87 10.48
C LEU A 474 -6.24 2.08 9.19
N VAL A 475 -7.42 1.48 9.03
CA VAL A 475 -7.83 0.82 7.78
C VAL A 475 -8.32 1.86 6.78
N MET A 476 -7.57 2.12 5.72
CA MET A 476 -7.79 3.29 4.84
C MET A 476 -9.12 3.28 4.09
N CYS A 477 -9.81 2.13 4.00
CA CYS A 477 -11.19 2.01 3.50
C CYS A 477 -12.23 2.76 4.36
N ARG A 478 -11.92 2.98 5.64
CA ARG A 478 -12.81 3.59 6.66
C ARG A 478 -12.41 5.02 7.03
N VAL A 479 -11.31 5.51 6.46
CA VAL A 479 -10.86 6.90 6.58
C VAL A 479 -11.72 7.76 5.66
N ARG A 480 -12.24 8.87 6.20
CA ARG A 480 -13.10 9.84 5.49
C ARG A 480 -12.55 11.25 5.66
N GLU A 481 -13.00 12.15 4.82
CA GLU A 481 -12.75 13.58 5.06
C GLU A 481 -13.49 14.04 6.32
N VAL A 482 -13.00 15.11 6.93
CA VAL A 482 -13.58 15.66 8.17
C VAL A 482 -14.86 16.40 7.82
N ASP A 483 -15.98 15.88 8.31
CA ASP A 483 -17.23 16.65 8.36
C ASP A 483 -17.15 17.64 9.54
N TRP A 484 -17.33 18.93 9.26
CA TRP A 484 -17.08 20.03 10.21
C TRP A 484 -18.40 20.63 10.70
N ASP A 485 -18.58 20.75 12.02
CA ASP A 485 -19.78 21.38 12.60
C ASP A 485 -19.72 22.90 12.40
N ASN A 486 -20.24 23.36 11.25
CA ASN A 486 -20.32 24.78 10.90
C ASN A 486 -21.25 25.54 11.86
N GLU A 487 -22.24 24.87 12.47
CA GLU A 487 -23.21 25.47 13.40
C GLU A 487 -22.70 25.55 14.84
N ALA A 488 -21.63 24.81 15.21
CA ALA A 488 -21.01 24.82 16.53
C ALA A 488 -20.85 26.24 17.10
N PHE A 489 -20.29 27.13 16.27
CA PHE A 489 -20.02 28.52 16.65
C PHE A 489 -21.28 29.39 16.71
N HIS A 490 -22.29 29.10 15.88
CA HIS A 490 -23.58 29.80 15.91
C HIS A 490 -24.40 29.42 17.16
N CYS A 491 -24.37 28.15 17.56
CA CYS A 491 -24.98 27.62 18.79
C CYS A 491 -24.35 28.14 20.10
N LEU A 492 -23.22 28.85 20.06
CA LEU A 492 -22.63 29.47 21.25
C LEU A 492 -23.54 30.58 21.81
N VAL A 493 -23.82 30.51 23.10
CA VAL A 493 -24.59 31.55 23.81
C VAL A 493 -23.60 32.59 24.36
N LEU A 494 -23.19 33.48 23.46
CA LEU A 494 -22.33 34.65 23.70
C LEU A 494 -22.97 35.90 23.06
N PRO A 495 -22.60 37.13 23.50
CA PRO A 495 -22.96 38.36 22.79
C PRO A 495 -22.45 38.33 21.35
N GLU A 496 -23.21 38.86 20.38
CA GLU A 496 -22.83 38.74 18.98
C GLU A 496 -21.59 39.59 18.64
N ASP A 497 -21.43 40.78 19.25
CA ASP A 497 -20.20 41.60 19.17
C ASP A 497 -18.95 40.79 19.57
N THR A 498 -19.06 39.98 20.64
CA THR A 498 -17.98 39.08 21.11
C THR A 498 -17.70 37.98 20.10
N LYS A 499 -18.75 37.38 19.52
CA LYS A 499 -18.60 36.39 18.46
C LYS A 499 -17.93 36.99 17.23
N ASP A 500 -18.29 38.19 16.82
CA ASP A 500 -17.75 38.85 15.62
C ASP A 500 -16.28 39.24 15.79
N VAL A 501 -15.86 39.71 16.99
CA VAL A 501 -14.44 39.90 17.30
C VAL A 501 -13.66 38.59 17.21
N ILE A 502 -14.19 37.47 17.74
CA ILE A 502 -13.55 36.15 17.64
C ILE A 502 -13.48 35.68 16.18
N LYS A 503 -14.60 35.73 15.44
CA LYS A 503 -14.67 35.39 13.99
C LYS A 503 -13.62 36.18 13.21
N ALA A 504 -13.53 37.49 13.42
CA ALA A 504 -12.61 38.38 12.71
C ALA A 504 -11.14 38.03 12.99
N LEU A 505 -10.75 37.90 14.27
CA LEU A 505 -9.38 37.54 14.67
C LEU A 505 -8.96 36.19 14.10
N VAL A 506 -9.82 35.17 14.20
CA VAL A 506 -9.57 33.82 13.70
C VAL A 506 -9.48 33.81 12.17
N THR A 507 -10.43 34.42 11.47
CA THR A 507 -10.48 34.47 10.00
C THR A 507 -9.29 35.23 9.41
N HIS A 508 -8.91 36.36 10.03
CA HIS A 508 -7.72 37.12 9.65
C HIS A 508 -6.46 36.27 9.80
N ARG A 509 -6.30 35.58 10.93
CA ARG A 509 -5.15 34.71 11.21
C ARG A 509 -5.08 33.49 10.28
N VAL A 510 -6.22 32.87 9.95
CA VAL A 510 -6.30 31.79 8.94
C VAL A 510 -5.91 32.31 7.55
N THR A 511 -6.33 33.51 7.19
CA THR A 511 -6.01 34.13 5.89
C THR A 511 -4.51 34.47 5.79
N GLN A 512 -3.94 35.13 6.81
CA GLN A 512 -2.51 35.41 6.88
C GLN A 512 -1.66 34.13 6.79
N SER A 513 -2.11 33.01 7.37
CA SER A 513 -1.38 31.73 7.27
C SER A 513 -1.28 31.14 5.86
N LYS A 514 -1.98 31.72 4.87
CA LYS A 514 -1.89 31.37 3.43
C LYS A 514 -1.03 32.34 2.61
N SER A 515 -0.89 33.60 3.05
CA SER A 515 0.00 34.59 2.43
C SER A 515 1.40 34.47 3.03
N SER A 516 2.34 33.86 2.29
CA SER A 516 3.71 33.60 2.75
C SER A 516 4.56 34.88 2.80
N ASP A 517 4.39 35.66 3.85
CA ASP A 517 5.14 36.91 4.03
C ASP A 517 6.61 36.62 4.41
N LEU A 518 7.55 37.36 3.80
CA LEU A 518 8.98 37.04 3.82
C LEU A 518 9.72 37.49 5.09
N ILE A 519 9.02 38.14 6.01
CA ILE A 519 9.59 38.70 7.24
C ILE A 519 9.01 37.96 8.47
N ARG A 520 9.88 37.24 9.20
CA ARG A 520 9.54 36.65 10.50
C ARG A 520 9.39 37.74 11.58
N SER A 521 8.23 38.37 11.65
CA SER A 521 7.84 39.20 12.80
C SER A 521 7.73 38.35 14.07
N LYS A 522 8.33 38.78 15.18
CA LYS A 522 8.03 38.22 16.51
C LYS A 522 6.56 38.50 16.87
N GLY A 523 5.92 37.60 17.62
CA GLY A 523 4.57 37.82 18.16
C GLY A 523 3.41 37.66 17.17
N SER A 524 3.59 36.91 16.07
CA SER A 524 2.55 36.67 15.06
C SER A 524 1.42 35.73 15.49
N GLY A 525 1.58 34.97 16.58
CA GLY A 525 0.57 34.03 17.09
C GLY A 525 -0.64 34.72 17.72
N LEU A 526 -1.84 34.21 17.42
CA LEU A 526 -3.09 34.64 18.07
C LEU A 526 -3.27 33.88 19.39
N ILE A 527 -3.29 34.60 20.51
CA ILE A 527 -3.45 34.08 21.87
C ILE A 527 -4.74 34.65 22.48
N LEU A 528 -5.71 33.77 22.71
CA LEU A 528 -7.00 34.09 23.35
C LEU A 528 -7.00 33.55 24.78
N LEU A 529 -7.46 34.34 25.75
CA LEU A 529 -7.73 33.87 27.13
C LEU A 529 -9.22 33.88 27.41
N PHE A 530 -9.79 32.72 27.70
CA PHE A 530 -11.18 32.57 28.16
C PHE A 530 -11.18 32.32 29.66
N HIS A 531 -11.86 33.16 30.44
CA HIS A 531 -11.86 33.07 31.90
C HIS A 531 -13.25 33.22 32.54
N GLY A 532 -13.42 32.76 33.77
CA GLY A 532 -14.69 32.80 34.50
C GLY A 532 -14.96 31.49 35.26
N PRO A 533 -16.16 31.29 35.85
CA PRO A 533 -16.51 30.07 36.58
C PRO A 533 -16.41 28.78 35.74
N PRO A 534 -16.33 27.60 36.37
CA PRO A 534 -16.44 26.32 35.67
C PRO A 534 -17.82 26.17 35.01
N GLY A 535 -17.89 25.39 33.93
CA GLY A 535 -19.16 25.05 33.27
C GLY A 535 -19.83 26.14 32.41
N THR A 536 -19.22 27.33 32.27
CA THR A 536 -19.77 28.46 31.49
C THR A 536 -19.54 28.40 29.97
N GLY A 537 -18.88 27.35 29.46
CA GLY A 537 -18.71 27.12 28.02
C GLY A 537 -17.33 27.43 27.43
N LYS A 538 -16.35 27.90 28.22
CA LYS A 538 -14.98 28.25 27.77
C LYS A 538 -14.34 27.23 26.82
N THR A 539 -14.33 25.95 27.21
CA THR A 539 -13.79 24.83 26.41
C THR A 539 -14.58 24.61 25.12
N LEU A 540 -15.92 24.74 25.17
CA LEU A 540 -16.82 24.60 24.01
C LEU A 540 -16.62 25.71 22.98
N THR A 541 -16.30 26.94 23.40
CA THR A 541 -15.90 28.00 22.47
C THR A 541 -14.60 27.65 21.76
N ALA A 542 -13.62 27.05 22.45
CA ALA A 542 -12.37 26.63 21.82
C ALA A 542 -12.58 25.52 20.78
N GLU A 543 -13.44 24.53 21.09
CA GLU A 543 -13.90 23.49 20.17
C GLU A 543 -14.60 24.11 18.94
N SER A 544 -15.54 25.03 19.17
CA SER A 544 -16.29 25.71 18.11
C SER A 544 -15.42 26.62 17.23
N VAL A 545 -14.37 27.24 17.79
CA VAL A 545 -13.37 28.03 17.03
C VAL A 545 -12.56 27.12 16.10
N ALA A 546 -12.20 25.91 16.54
CA ALA A 546 -11.45 24.96 15.73
C ALA A 546 -12.30 24.41 14.56
N GLU A 547 -13.56 24.06 14.82
CA GLU A 547 -14.50 23.62 13.79
C GLU A 547 -14.80 24.75 12.78
N HIS A 548 -15.08 25.98 13.24
CA HIS A 548 -15.27 27.15 12.36
C HIS A 548 -14.03 27.49 11.54
N ALA A 549 -12.83 27.39 12.13
CA ALA A 549 -11.57 27.58 11.42
C ALA A 549 -11.20 26.42 10.47
N ARG A 550 -11.94 25.30 10.53
CA ARG A 550 -11.64 24.01 9.89
C ARG A 550 -10.21 23.54 10.15
N LYS A 551 -9.82 23.57 11.42
CA LYS A 551 -8.48 23.21 11.91
C LYS A 551 -8.55 22.16 13.03
N PRO A 552 -7.57 21.26 13.15
CA PRO A 552 -7.54 20.30 14.26
C PRO A 552 -7.45 21.02 15.61
N LEU A 553 -8.18 20.55 16.63
CA LEU A 553 -8.03 21.01 18.01
C LEU A 553 -7.05 20.10 18.76
N TYR A 554 -5.84 20.61 19.07
CA TYR A 554 -4.90 19.92 19.94
C TYR A 554 -5.12 20.36 21.39
N ARG A 555 -5.82 19.55 22.19
CA ARG A 555 -6.10 19.83 23.61
C ARG A 555 -4.96 19.36 24.51
N VAL A 556 -4.54 20.23 25.42
CA VAL A 556 -3.50 20.02 26.43
C VAL A 556 -4.08 20.42 27.79
N THR A 557 -3.77 19.63 28.81
CA THR A 557 -4.20 19.83 30.20
C THR A 557 -2.97 19.91 31.10
N CYS A 558 -3.12 20.45 32.32
CA CYS A 558 -2.03 20.48 33.31
C CYS A 558 -1.45 19.07 33.62
N GLY A 559 -2.24 18.00 33.47
CA GLY A 559 -1.75 16.62 33.66
C GLY A 559 -0.80 16.13 32.56
N ASP A 560 -0.89 16.67 31.35
CA ASP A 560 -0.01 16.30 30.22
C ASP A 560 1.40 16.89 30.34
N ILE A 561 1.50 18.09 30.92
CA ILE A 561 2.69 18.96 30.83
C ILE A 561 3.71 18.62 31.93
N GLY A 562 3.24 18.13 33.08
CA GLY A 562 4.07 17.83 34.25
C GLY A 562 4.42 19.06 35.10
N THR A 563 5.23 18.85 36.13
CA THR A 563 5.53 19.85 37.18
C THR A 563 6.97 20.37 37.19
N GLN A 564 7.86 19.81 36.36
CA GLN A 564 9.29 20.16 36.33
C GLN A 564 9.60 21.10 35.14
N PRO A 565 10.22 22.28 35.33
CA PRO A 565 10.37 23.30 34.29
C PRO A 565 10.99 22.82 32.98
N GLU A 566 11.98 21.95 33.03
CA GLU A 566 12.70 21.43 31.87
C GLU A 566 11.83 20.46 31.06
N ALA A 567 11.05 19.62 31.73
CA ALA A 567 10.10 18.71 31.12
C ALA A 567 8.94 19.49 30.48
N VAL A 568 8.43 20.50 31.19
CA VAL A 568 7.41 21.45 30.71
C VAL A 568 7.88 22.19 29.45
N GLU A 569 9.12 22.69 29.43
CA GLU A 569 9.70 23.36 28.26
C GLU A 569 9.81 22.41 27.06
N GLN A 570 10.29 21.18 27.27
CA GLN A 570 10.41 20.18 26.20
C GLN A 570 9.04 19.73 25.67
N TYR A 571 8.08 19.48 26.56
CA TYR A 571 6.72 19.08 26.20
C TYR A 571 6.03 20.17 25.37
N LEU A 572 6.02 21.42 25.86
CA LEU A 572 5.37 22.53 25.16
C LEU A 572 6.04 22.83 23.82
N LYS A 573 7.38 22.80 23.73
CA LYS A 573 8.08 22.94 22.43
C LYS A 573 7.67 21.84 21.45
N ARG A 574 7.57 20.59 21.90
CA ARG A 574 7.13 19.47 21.05
C ARG A 574 5.69 19.66 20.57
N VAL A 575 4.76 19.94 21.49
CA VAL A 575 3.33 20.09 21.15
C VAL A 575 3.09 21.29 20.24
N LEU A 576 3.63 22.46 20.57
CA LEU A 576 3.46 23.65 19.74
C LEU A 576 4.18 23.52 18.39
N GLY A 577 5.26 22.74 18.32
CA GLY A 577 5.91 22.34 17.06
C GLY A 577 4.99 21.47 16.19
N MET A 578 4.43 20.38 16.73
CA MET A 578 3.47 19.52 16.02
C MET A 578 2.22 20.31 15.61
N ALA A 579 1.66 21.12 16.50
CA ALA A 579 0.51 21.98 16.22
C ALA A 579 0.80 23.01 15.11
N LYS A 580 2.03 23.51 14.99
CA LYS A 580 2.42 24.37 13.85
C LYS A 580 2.55 23.58 12.54
N LEU A 581 3.17 22.39 12.57
CA LEU A 581 3.27 21.51 11.39
C LEU A 581 1.90 21.06 10.85
N TRP A 582 0.93 20.87 11.76
CA TRP A 582 -0.44 20.44 11.45
C TRP A 582 -1.46 21.58 11.36
N ASN A 583 -1.00 22.83 11.51
CA ASN A 583 -1.81 24.05 11.47
C ASN A 583 -3.04 24.03 12.43
N CYS A 584 -2.86 23.45 13.62
CA CYS A 584 -3.90 23.26 14.63
C CYS A 584 -4.30 24.57 15.33
N VAL A 585 -5.49 24.56 15.93
CA VAL A 585 -5.79 25.37 17.12
C VAL A 585 -5.29 24.58 18.33
N VAL A 586 -4.49 25.22 19.20
CA VAL A 586 -4.07 24.62 20.47
C VAL A 586 -4.97 25.12 21.58
N LEU A 587 -5.42 24.22 22.45
CA LEU A 587 -6.15 24.53 23.68
C LEU A 587 -5.30 24.11 24.87
N LEU A 588 -4.90 25.07 25.71
CA LEU A 588 -4.39 24.82 27.06
C LEU A 588 -5.55 25.01 28.04
N ASP A 589 -6.13 23.90 28.46
CA ASP A 589 -7.29 23.85 29.34
C ASP A 589 -6.86 23.88 30.82
N GLU A 590 -7.49 24.72 31.61
CA GLU A 590 -7.25 24.90 33.05
C GLU A 590 -5.81 25.37 33.38
N ALA A 591 -5.30 26.32 32.59
CA ALA A 591 -3.94 26.85 32.62
C ALA A 591 -3.59 27.75 33.84
N GLU A 592 -4.41 27.76 34.89
CA GLU A 592 -4.26 28.63 36.08
C GLU A 592 -2.93 28.43 36.83
N VAL A 593 -2.32 27.25 36.73
CA VAL A 593 -0.99 26.98 37.30
C VAL A 593 0.08 27.88 36.66
N PHE A 594 0.01 28.05 35.33
CA PHE A 594 1.02 28.74 34.50
C PHE A 594 0.74 30.24 34.31
N LEU A 595 -0.49 30.70 34.54
CA LEU A 595 -0.91 32.09 34.37
C LEU A 595 -0.76 32.94 35.64
N GLN A 596 -0.60 32.33 36.81
CA GLN A 596 -0.57 33.05 38.08
C GLN A 596 0.73 33.87 38.27
N GLU A 597 0.58 35.01 38.94
CA GLU A 597 1.62 35.93 39.38
C GLU A 597 2.76 35.24 40.14
N ARG A 598 3.99 35.66 39.81
CA ARG A 598 5.22 35.15 40.40
C ARG A 598 5.38 35.62 41.85
N SER A 599 5.66 34.68 42.76
CA SER A 599 5.76 34.96 44.20
C SER A 599 7.17 34.69 44.74
N LEU A 600 7.62 35.48 45.71
CA LEU A 600 8.95 35.30 46.34
C LEU A 600 9.12 33.97 47.09
N LYS A 601 8.04 33.20 47.31
CA LYS A 601 8.03 31.94 48.06
C LYS A 601 8.10 30.68 47.17
N ASP A 602 7.79 30.79 45.87
CA ASP A 602 7.62 29.64 44.98
C ASP A 602 8.50 29.78 43.72
N LEU A 603 9.79 29.47 43.89
CA LEU A 603 10.78 29.55 42.81
C LEU A 603 10.51 28.56 41.66
N GLN A 604 9.96 27.37 41.96
CA GLN A 604 9.65 26.36 40.96
C GLN A 604 8.51 26.83 40.06
N ARG A 605 7.44 27.40 40.63
CA ARG A 605 6.37 28.02 39.83
C ARG A 605 6.84 29.24 39.07
N ASN A 606 7.71 30.08 39.66
CA ASN A 606 8.27 31.22 38.95
C ASN A 606 9.06 30.79 37.70
N ALA A 607 9.77 29.66 37.78
CA ALA A 607 10.41 29.04 36.62
C ALA A 607 9.38 28.54 35.59
N LEU A 608 8.30 27.87 36.00
CA LEU A 608 7.21 27.43 35.11
C LEU A 608 6.55 28.61 34.36
N VAL A 609 6.21 29.69 35.06
CA VAL A 609 5.64 30.91 34.46
C VAL A 609 6.62 31.53 33.46
N SER A 610 7.91 31.59 33.81
CA SER A 610 8.96 32.17 32.95
C SER A 610 9.29 31.30 31.73
N VAL A 611 9.22 29.96 31.85
CA VAL A 611 9.24 29.02 30.72
C VAL A 611 8.05 29.28 29.82
N PHE A 612 6.84 29.37 30.38
CA PHE A 612 5.61 29.51 29.62
C PHE A 612 5.58 30.83 28.82
N LEU A 613 5.85 31.97 29.46
CA LEU A 613 5.96 33.29 28.80
C LEU A 613 6.96 33.30 27.62
N ARG A 614 8.12 32.66 27.80
CA ARG A 614 9.16 32.52 26.76
C ARG A 614 8.71 31.61 25.62
N VAL A 615 7.93 30.56 25.89
CA VAL A 615 7.38 29.68 24.85
C VAL A 615 6.27 30.38 24.06
N LEU A 616 5.41 31.17 24.72
CA LEU A 616 4.35 31.93 24.05
C LEU A 616 4.89 32.98 23.06
N GLU A 617 5.99 33.67 23.40
CA GLU A 617 6.58 34.74 22.58
C GLU A 617 7.00 34.31 21.17
N TYR A 618 7.35 33.02 20.99
CA TYR A 618 7.76 32.44 19.71
C TYR A 618 6.69 31.52 19.10
N TYR A 619 5.49 31.43 19.69
CA TYR A 619 4.42 30.63 19.11
C TYR A 619 3.76 31.36 17.94
N ASP A 620 3.58 30.63 16.84
CA ASP A 620 3.13 31.14 15.55
C ASP A 620 2.01 30.23 15.03
N GLY A 621 0.83 30.37 15.64
CA GLY A 621 -0.38 29.60 15.33
C GLY A 621 -1.63 30.28 15.89
N ILE A 622 -2.58 29.49 16.41
CA ILE A 622 -3.73 29.94 17.22
C ILE A 622 -3.70 29.17 18.54
N LEU A 623 -3.68 29.88 19.65
CA LEU A 623 -3.65 29.34 21.01
C LEU A 623 -4.82 29.88 21.81
N ILE A 624 -5.51 29.00 22.51
CA ILE A 624 -6.61 29.31 23.41
C ILE A 624 -6.24 28.81 24.80
N LEU A 625 -6.30 29.69 25.78
CA LEU A 625 -6.05 29.42 27.19
C LEU A 625 -7.40 29.45 27.92
N THR A 626 -7.68 28.48 28.79
CA THR A 626 -8.82 28.58 29.72
C THR A 626 -8.34 28.71 31.16
N SER A 627 -9.03 29.56 31.95
CA SER A 627 -8.78 29.67 33.39
C SER A 627 -10.07 29.76 34.21
N ASN A 628 -10.01 29.30 35.45
CA ASN A 628 -11.08 29.47 36.46
C ASN A 628 -10.77 30.59 37.47
N ARG A 629 -9.58 31.21 37.36
CA ARG A 629 -9.00 32.21 38.28
C ARG A 629 -8.19 33.26 37.49
N VAL A 630 -8.43 34.56 37.69
CA VAL A 630 -7.76 35.64 36.94
C VAL A 630 -7.32 36.84 37.78
N GLY A 631 -7.94 37.10 38.94
CA GLY A 631 -7.48 38.11 39.92
C GLY A 631 -6.00 38.03 40.33
N THR A 632 -5.33 36.91 40.06
CA THR A 632 -3.89 36.69 40.30
C THR A 632 -3.06 36.48 39.03
N LEU A 633 -3.44 37.01 37.86
CA LEU A 633 -2.72 36.82 36.59
C LEU A 633 -1.42 37.65 36.48
N ASP A 634 -0.30 37.01 36.13
CA ASP A 634 1.02 37.65 35.97
C ASP A 634 1.02 38.71 34.86
N GLU A 635 1.58 39.88 35.15
CA GLU A 635 1.61 41.04 34.24
C GLU A 635 2.25 40.71 32.88
N GLY A 636 3.20 39.77 32.83
CA GLY A 636 3.87 39.34 31.60
C GLY A 636 2.94 38.72 30.54
N PHE A 637 1.73 38.28 30.91
CA PHE A 637 0.73 37.79 29.95
C PHE A 637 -0.13 38.91 29.35
N ARG A 638 -0.29 40.05 30.04
CA ARG A 638 -1.16 41.16 29.60
C ARG A 638 -0.70 41.78 28.26
N SER A 639 0.60 41.72 27.97
CA SER A 639 1.19 42.17 26.70
C SER A 639 1.31 41.07 25.63
N ARG A 640 0.91 39.83 25.93
CA ARG A 640 0.98 38.66 25.02
C ARG A 640 -0.40 38.12 24.59
N ILE A 641 -1.46 38.39 25.37
CA ILE A 641 -2.84 38.00 25.06
C ILE A 641 -3.47 39.11 24.20
N GLN A 642 -3.94 38.81 22.98
CA GLN A 642 -4.62 39.81 22.14
C GLN A 642 -6.12 39.96 22.46
N LEU A 643 -6.74 38.94 23.08
CA LEU A 643 -8.12 39.02 23.58
C LEU A 643 -8.26 38.21 24.87
N ALA A 644 -8.63 38.87 25.96
CA ALA A 644 -9.18 38.24 27.15
C ALA A 644 -10.70 38.39 27.13
N LEU A 645 -11.42 37.29 27.38
CA LEU A 645 -12.89 37.25 27.41
C LEU A 645 -13.37 36.64 28.73
N GLU A 646 -14.15 37.43 29.46
CA GLU A 646 -14.88 36.97 30.64
C GLU A 646 -16.15 36.21 30.24
N TYR A 647 -16.34 35.06 30.88
CA TYR A 647 -17.55 34.25 30.86
C TYR A 647 -18.20 34.40 32.25
N PRO A 648 -19.18 35.32 32.42
CA PRO A 648 -19.88 35.47 33.70
C PRO A 648 -20.72 34.23 34.03
N LYS A 649 -21.30 34.20 35.24
CA LYS A 649 -22.36 33.23 35.56
C LYS A 649 -23.52 33.35 34.56
N LEU A 650 -24.05 32.22 34.11
CA LEU A 650 -25.13 32.18 33.14
C LEU A 650 -26.42 32.77 33.73
N ASP A 651 -26.92 33.84 33.13
CA ASP A 651 -28.20 34.44 33.48
C ASP A 651 -29.39 33.57 33.01
N ARG A 652 -30.62 33.94 33.39
CA ARG A 652 -31.82 33.18 33.02
C ARG A 652 -32.05 33.14 31.51
N VAL A 653 -31.74 34.21 30.76
CA VAL A 653 -31.88 34.24 29.29
C VAL A 653 -30.88 33.29 28.65
N SER A 654 -29.61 33.32 29.07
CA SER A 654 -28.58 32.41 28.57
C SER A 654 -28.90 30.96 28.88
N ARG A 655 -29.35 30.64 30.10
CA ARG A 655 -29.78 29.27 30.47
C ARG A 655 -30.97 28.80 29.62
N CYS A 656 -31.92 29.68 29.32
CA CYS A 656 -33.05 29.37 28.42
C CYS A 656 -32.56 28.94 27.02
N LYS A 657 -31.69 29.75 26.40
CA LYS A 657 -31.08 29.43 25.10
C LYS A 657 -30.21 28.16 25.12
N ILE A 658 -29.53 27.89 26.23
CA ILE A 658 -28.71 26.67 26.38
C ILE A 658 -29.60 25.41 26.46
N TRP A 659 -30.71 25.46 27.21
CA TRP A 659 -31.71 24.38 27.23
C TRP A 659 -32.31 24.17 25.82
N GLU A 660 -32.71 25.25 25.15
CA GLU A 660 -33.26 25.22 23.79
C GLU A 660 -32.27 24.59 22.79
N ASN A 661 -31.01 25.02 22.78
CA ASN A 661 -29.97 24.47 21.90
C ASN A 661 -29.66 22.99 22.18
N PHE A 662 -29.72 22.52 23.44
CA PHE A 662 -29.58 21.10 23.77
C PHE A 662 -30.79 20.26 23.33
N ILE A 663 -32.01 20.74 23.56
CA ILE A 663 -33.25 20.05 23.15
C ILE A 663 -33.32 19.97 21.62
N GLN A 664 -32.96 21.05 20.91
CA GLN A 664 -32.91 21.08 19.45
C GLN A 664 -31.90 20.08 18.89
N ARG A 665 -30.64 20.10 19.37
CA ARG A 665 -29.61 19.14 18.94
C ARG A 665 -29.98 17.67 19.20
N LEU A 666 -30.77 17.37 20.23
CA LEU A 666 -31.27 16.02 20.53
C LEU A 666 -32.55 15.63 19.75
N ASN A 667 -33.28 16.60 19.21
CA ASN A 667 -34.32 16.35 18.20
C ASN A 667 -33.69 16.00 16.84
N ASP A 668 -32.62 16.71 16.48
CA ASP A 668 -31.99 16.61 15.16
C ASP A 668 -31.04 15.41 15.02
N ASP A 669 -30.66 14.77 16.15
CA ASP A 669 -29.93 13.50 16.19
C ASP A 669 -30.88 12.31 15.91
N PRO A 670 -30.76 11.62 14.76
CA PRO A 670 -31.67 10.53 14.39
C PRO A 670 -31.51 9.26 15.25
N THR A 671 -30.50 9.19 16.13
CA THR A 671 -30.34 8.10 17.10
C THR A 671 -31.11 8.33 18.40
N VAL A 672 -31.53 9.58 18.66
CA VAL A 672 -32.24 10.00 19.87
C VAL A 672 -33.63 10.58 19.56
N SER A 673 -33.88 10.97 18.30
CA SER A 673 -35.14 11.53 17.81
C SER A 673 -36.33 10.60 18.10
N GLY A 674 -37.07 10.91 19.16
CA GLY A 674 -38.18 10.09 19.64
C GLY A 674 -38.17 9.88 21.16
N GLU A 675 -37.01 9.91 21.81
CA GLU A 675 -36.86 9.72 23.27
C GLU A 675 -37.40 10.89 24.12
N LEU A 676 -37.57 12.08 23.54
CA LEU A 676 -37.96 13.30 24.26
C LEU A 676 -39.39 13.75 23.91
N ASP A 677 -40.10 14.30 24.89
CA ASP A 677 -41.29 15.12 24.63
C ASP A 677 -40.87 16.57 24.40
N ILE A 678 -40.54 16.87 23.14
CA ILE A 678 -40.06 18.19 22.73
C ILE A 678 -41.16 19.26 22.87
N ALA A 679 -42.44 18.88 22.86
CA ALA A 679 -43.54 19.83 23.03
C ALA A 679 -43.63 20.27 24.51
N ASP A 680 -43.66 19.32 25.43
CA ASP A 680 -43.64 19.59 26.87
C ASP A 680 -42.36 20.35 27.29
N LEU A 681 -41.19 19.89 26.82
CA LEU A 681 -39.91 20.51 27.16
C LEU A 681 -39.79 21.95 26.64
N ARG A 682 -40.28 22.24 25.42
CA ARG A 682 -40.31 23.62 24.90
C ARG A 682 -41.27 24.51 25.69
N ASN A 683 -42.45 24.00 26.04
CA ASN A 683 -43.42 24.74 26.88
C ASN A 683 -42.81 25.10 28.26
N HIS A 684 -42.01 24.20 28.84
CA HIS A 684 -41.39 24.38 30.15
C HIS A 684 -39.97 25.00 30.14
N LEU A 685 -39.44 25.49 29.00
CA LEU A 685 -38.16 26.22 28.93
C LEU A 685 -38.08 27.40 29.91
N ALA A 686 -39.20 28.12 30.08
CA ALA A 686 -39.31 29.23 31.02
C ALA A 686 -39.19 28.79 32.50
N ASP A 687 -39.42 27.52 32.82
CA ASP A 687 -39.26 26.92 34.15
C ASP A 687 -37.90 26.26 34.31
N LEU A 688 -37.43 25.50 33.31
CA LEU A 688 -36.09 24.91 33.27
C LEU A 688 -34.98 25.96 33.45
N SER A 689 -35.16 27.15 32.88
CA SER A 689 -34.23 28.29 33.03
C SER A 689 -34.20 28.90 34.45
N LYS A 690 -35.20 28.66 35.30
CA LYS A 690 -35.23 29.19 36.68
C LYS A 690 -34.15 28.55 37.57
N TYR A 691 -33.81 27.28 37.32
CA TYR A 691 -32.74 26.58 38.03
C TYR A 691 -31.37 27.19 37.68
N GLU A 692 -30.55 27.47 38.69
CA GLU A 692 -29.25 28.15 38.54
C GLU A 692 -28.12 27.20 38.13
N LEU A 693 -28.34 26.44 37.05
CA LEU A 693 -27.41 25.43 36.55
C LEU A 693 -26.41 26.00 35.54
N ASN A 694 -25.17 25.49 35.55
CA ASN A 694 -24.20 25.73 34.49
C ASN A 694 -24.39 24.78 33.29
N GLY A 695 -23.65 25.01 32.19
CA GLY A 695 -23.80 24.24 30.95
C GLY A 695 -23.38 22.77 31.05
N ARG A 696 -22.51 22.40 32.00
CA ARG A 696 -22.18 21.00 32.30
C ARG A 696 -23.32 20.34 33.08
N GLU A 697 -23.92 21.04 34.03
CA GLU A 697 -25.08 20.58 34.82
C GLU A 697 -26.33 20.37 33.97
N ILE A 698 -26.67 21.30 33.07
CA ILE A 698 -27.81 21.15 32.14
C ILE A 698 -27.64 19.87 31.29
N ARG A 699 -26.44 19.66 30.72
CA ARG A 699 -26.11 18.43 29.96
C ARG A 699 -26.23 17.17 30.82
N ASN A 700 -25.73 17.21 32.05
CA ASN A 700 -25.79 16.08 32.99
C ASN A 700 -27.23 15.76 33.42
N ALA A 701 -28.08 16.78 33.62
CA ALA A 701 -29.49 16.58 33.96
C ALA A 701 -30.25 15.85 32.85
N ILE A 702 -30.03 16.23 31.58
CA ILE A 702 -30.60 15.52 30.41
C ILE A 702 -30.06 14.09 30.32
N ASN A 703 -28.75 13.91 30.42
CA ASN A 703 -28.11 12.60 30.31
C ASN A 703 -28.53 11.61 31.41
N VAL A 704 -28.89 12.09 32.61
CA VAL A 704 -29.43 11.26 33.70
C VAL A 704 -30.95 11.07 33.55
N ALA A 705 -31.68 12.03 33.00
CA ALA A 705 -33.12 11.90 32.74
C ALA A 705 -33.45 10.92 31.62
N ARG A 706 -32.59 10.78 30.59
CA ARG A 706 -32.78 9.82 29.48
C ARG A 706 -32.95 8.36 29.97
N PRO A 707 -31.98 7.73 30.68
CA PRO A 707 -32.18 6.39 31.23
C PRO A 707 -33.35 6.29 32.22
N LEU A 708 -33.62 7.35 32.98
CA LEU A 708 -34.69 7.38 33.97
C LEU A 708 -36.08 7.26 33.31
N ALA A 709 -36.36 8.07 32.29
CA ALA A 709 -37.62 8.03 31.55
C ALA A 709 -37.77 6.71 30.78
N LEU A 710 -36.73 6.32 30.02
CA LEU A 710 -36.72 5.07 29.25
C LEU A 710 -36.91 3.83 30.13
N SER A 711 -36.45 3.84 31.39
CA SER A 711 -36.67 2.73 32.33
C SER A 711 -38.13 2.59 32.79
N GLY A 712 -38.94 3.65 32.68
CA GLY A 712 -40.40 3.60 32.87
C GLY A 712 -41.19 3.24 31.61
N GLY A 713 -40.55 3.28 30.44
CA GLY A 713 -41.23 3.24 29.13
C GLY A 713 -41.71 4.62 28.63
N ASP A 714 -41.39 5.68 29.36
CA ASP A 714 -41.79 7.06 29.08
C ASP A 714 -40.72 7.83 28.28
N LYS A 715 -41.12 8.98 27.74
CA LYS A 715 -40.21 9.96 27.13
C LYS A 715 -39.64 10.91 28.17
N VAL A 716 -38.50 11.53 27.86
CA VAL A 716 -37.94 12.62 28.67
C VAL A 716 -38.86 13.84 28.61
N ASP A 717 -39.53 14.10 29.72
CA ASP A 717 -40.45 15.22 29.96
C ASP A 717 -39.89 16.18 31.04
N PHE A 718 -40.64 17.24 31.32
CA PHE A 718 -40.31 18.19 32.39
C PHE A 718 -40.29 17.55 33.78
N GLN A 719 -41.16 16.58 34.11
CA GLN A 719 -41.14 15.92 35.43
C GLN A 719 -39.90 15.06 35.60
N SER A 720 -39.45 14.35 34.56
CA SER A 720 -38.21 13.56 34.56
C SER A 720 -36.99 14.45 34.84
N LEU A 721 -36.85 15.58 34.12
CA LEU A 721 -35.79 16.56 34.40
C LEU A 721 -35.91 17.15 35.81
N LYS A 722 -37.11 17.57 36.22
CA LYS A 722 -37.38 18.14 37.56
C LYS A 722 -37.04 17.17 38.70
N LYS A 723 -37.29 15.88 38.52
CA LYS A 723 -36.92 14.80 39.46
C LYS A 723 -35.39 14.66 39.56
N VAL A 724 -34.67 14.65 38.42
CA VAL A 724 -33.20 14.61 38.39
C VAL A 724 -32.58 15.86 39.03
N MET A 725 -33.03 17.06 38.65
CA MET A 725 -32.56 18.32 39.22
C MET A 725 -32.87 18.44 40.72
N GLY A 726 -34.00 17.88 41.18
CA GLY A 726 -34.35 17.80 42.60
C GLY A 726 -33.38 16.93 43.42
N VAL A 727 -32.99 15.77 42.88
CA VAL A 727 -32.00 14.87 43.51
C VAL A 727 -30.61 15.51 43.50
N GLN A 728 -30.14 16.01 42.34
CA GLN A 728 -28.84 16.67 42.23
C GLN A 728 -28.75 17.91 43.13
N GLY A 729 -29.79 18.73 43.17
CA GLY A 729 -29.88 19.93 44.01
C GLY A 729 -29.76 19.67 45.52
N GLY A 730 -30.00 18.44 45.98
CA GLY A 730 -29.72 18.03 47.36
C GLY A 730 -28.23 18.04 47.69
N PHE A 731 -27.38 17.55 46.77
CA PHE A 731 -25.93 17.56 46.94
C PHE A 731 -25.36 18.98 46.91
N TYR A 732 -25.77 19.81 45.95
CA TYR A 732 -25.33 21.21 45.88
C TYR A 732 -25.77 22.03 47.09
N ARG A 733 -26.94 21.74 47.68
CA ARG A 733 -27.36 22.36 48.94
C ARG A 733 -26.43 21.96 50.08
N TYR A 734 -26.14 20.67 50.24
CA TYR A 734 -25.19 20.18 51.25
C TYR A 734 -23.79 20.83 51.12
N ILE A 735 -23.25 20.97 49.90
CA ILE A 735 -21.98 21.69 49.67
C ILE A 735 -22.09 23.16 50.08
N LYS A 736 -23.19 23.84 49.74
CA LYS A 736 -23.41 25.24 50.11
C LYS A 736 -23.60 25.44 51.61
N ASP A 737 -24.27 24.52 52.28
CA ASP A 737 -24.48 24.52 53.73
C ASP A 737 -23.16 24.27 54.48
N MET A 738 -22.27 23.43 53.93
CA MET A 738 -20.89 23.22 54.41
C MET A 738 -19.99 24.46 54.22
N ASN A 739 -20.27 25.31 53.23
CA ASN A 739 -19.51 26.51 52.88
C ASN A 739 -20.17 27.81 53.45
N GLU A 740 -20.81 27.72 54.62
CA GLU A 740 -21.47 28.83 55.33
C GLU A 740 -22.51 29.62 54.49
N GLY A 741 -23.09 28.99 53.47
CA GLY A 741 -24.06 29.62 52.56
C GLY A 741 -23.44 30.39 51.39
N LEU A 742 -22.11 30.50 51.32
CA LEU A 742 -21.37 31.06 50.19
C LEU A 742 -21.35 30.07 49.02
N ASP A 743 -21.30 30.59 47.79
CA ASP A 743 -21.00 29.78 46.60
C ASP A 743 -19.55 30.03 46.17
N ASP A 744 -18.96 29.07 45.45
CA ASP A 744 -17.55 29.04 45.04
C ASP A 744 -17.05 30.34 44.37
N ASP A 745 -17.94 31.10 43.74
CA ASP A 745 -17.62 32.40 43.15
C ASP A 745 -17.50 33.55 44.16
N LYS A 746 -18.28 33.52 45.24
CA LYS A 746 -18.16 34.49 46.34
C LYS A 746 -16.88 34.25 47.10
N MET A 747 -16.65 33.00 47.52
CA MET A 747 -15.39 32.60 48.16
C MET A 747 -14.19 32.94 47.28
N ALA A 748 -14.21 32.61 45.97
CA ALA A 748 -13.09 32.93 45.09
C ALA A 748 -12.87 34.44 44.86
N ARG A 749 -13.90 35.29 45.02
CA ARG A 749 -13.75 36.76 45.01
C ARG A 749 -13.20 37.29 46.34
N GLU A 750 -13.72 36.78 47.46
CA GLU A 750 -13.28 37.14 48.82
C GLU A 750 -11.82 36.71 49.08
N GLU A 751 -11.37 35.60 48.49
CA GLU A 751 -9.98 35.16 48.49
C GLU A 751 -9.08 35.86 47.44
N GLY A 752 -9.61 36.81 46.64
CA GLY A 752 -8.86 37.51 45.60
C GLY A 752 -8.43 36.64 44.40
N LYS A 753 -9.06 35.48 44.20
CA LYS A 753 -8.72 34.49 43.15
C LYS A 753 -9.51 34.71 41.84
N ARG A 754 -10.52 35.57 41.82
CA ARG A 754 -11.31 35.91 40.61
C ARG A 754 -11.21 37.38 40.24
#